data_AF-A0A8H5SUQ6-F1
#
_entry.id   AF-A0A8H5SUQ6-F1
#
_cell.length_a   1.000
_cell.length_b   1.000
_cell.length_c   1.000
_cell.angle_alpha   90.00
_cell.angle_beta   90.00
_cell.angle_gamma   90.00
#
_symmetry.space_group_name_H-M   'P 1'
#
loop_
_entity.id
_entity.type
_entity.pdbx_description
1 polymer ?
#
loop_
_entity_poly.entity_id
_entity_poly.type
_entity_poly.pdbx_seq_one_letter_code
_entity_poly.pdbx_strand_id
1 'polypeptide(L)'
;MAATKESSRAGIHLPKGFQYGEVNFDPTPSPPRDEPDPPLGILDSFTGSWTGPGFNTIFRPNSVSPTTTKFNNPVTPAPPSPPNVSVLELNLTQEDLVFSAPLGKVPNRGLEQQNDIFINGVSYLQTVNDVTNTATGNSDATKTGIHTETGFWLNVPPTKNNPVEGNTLVRLGSIPHGTTINAQGIPPDVTQGAPNISQRSITPFVIGNPSDTQVKPSQTASSVNTARLPQDLSLFIQQGTITQAILDNPIQILLDINKQLNITETSTFTVSTQLASTPGGGTANIAFLVGASSQGPNADAVQMDSTFWVETIESEVTIQNYTPGNGLFLQPAYKQGQGNMPPPLPTFSVTPPGPVVGPKTIPVTYTQIQYSQTVFLNFNGLTWPHLSLATLLPAQPIKIEYPSSYVIILFVFIFCYASSPPNILRATNDFLSTHDYASAETSRLHYLIPASEPTKNLCANIISVLANRYSIPTVIGYHGKNEYDAKAAHIAKLYSIQRYLHGPAGRYADDLVIVVDGYDVLAQLPAEVLIERYFEIMKRHDQVLADRFGLTIEKAHEHGLRQSLLWGADKACFPRKPNEAQCWGIPKSFLAHDIHGQYTQDRSMRYTDPRHLNSGTVIGPLGDLRDCIDAALALIKNTWNATFEYRNSDQYYLGKLYGQQEINRTQTITGGDVPGLRGMRELPTYTDFGTDRAEYGITVDHESAFTCTQCENAEWMRNIAFDGPDHRSVVRSDNPKKKHPFKPFMIQTPGTVVAALTRLYEGTDHDQPTRQWISSVKLGTHIATGHIYTLYHGTCKKSNFIDRYTDLWLYPMARRLLKAASKAMEAKETLSERTIDGRHWVSSRYYPENEDRSYGLGGVYTDSQDGDTFSPLTEFCKSYLDELAPEPAA
;
A
#
# COMPACT_ATOMS: atom_id res chain seq x y z
N MET A 1 7.09 -11.88 -27.79
CA MET A 1 6.91 -12.34 -26.40
C MET A 1 5.93 -11.39 -25.76
N ALA A 2 4.82 -11.93 -25.26
CA ALA A 2 3.65 -11.15 -24.84
C ALA A 2 3.99 -10.31 -23.61
N ALA A 3 3.69 -9.02 -23.69
CA ALA A 3 3.78 -8.08 -22.58
C ALA A 3 2.78 -8.50 -21.49
N THR A 4 3.28 -8.85 -20.31
CA THR A 4 2.47 -8.93 -19.10
C THR A 4 2.09 -7.50 -18.70
N LYS A 5 0.94 -7.05 -19.19
CA LYS A 5 0.21 -5.89 -18.66
C LYS A 5 -0.23 -6.23 -17.23
N GLU A 6 0.57 -5.92 -16.22
CA GLU A 6 -0.01 -5.66 -14.90
C GLU A 6 -0.75 -4.33 -15.00
N SER A 7 -2.08 -4.37 -14.91
CA SER A 7 -2.86 -3.15 -14.82
C SER A 7 -2.53 -2.45 -13.50
N SER A 8 -2.36 -1.13 -13.52
CA SER A 8 -2.45 -0.30 -12.32
C SER A 8 -3.82 -0.54 -11.68
N ARG A 9 -3.92 -1.47 -10.72
CA ARG A 9 -5.21 -1.80 -10.12
C ARG A 9 -5.58 -0.75 -9.10
N ALA A 10 -6.79 -0.23 -9.21
CA ALA A 10 -7.39 0.57 -8.17
C ALA A 10 -7.45 -0.25 -6.88
N GLY A 11 -7.10 0.34 -5.73
CA GLY A 11 -7.11 -0.33 -4.44
C GLY A 11 -7.94 0.46 -3.43
N ILE A 12 -8.67 -0.23 -2.56
CA ILE A 12 -9.33 0.37 -1.40
C ILE A 12 -8.66 -0.17 -0.15
N HIS A 13 -7.96 0.70 0.56
CA HIS A 13 -7.26 0.35 1.79
C HIS A 13 -7.81 1.15 2.95
N LEU A 14 -8.38 0.44 3.94
CA LEU A 14 -8.61 1.02 5.25
C LEU A 14 -7.26 1.26 5.94
N PRO A 15 -7.08 2.36 6.68
CA PRO A 15 -5.87 2.58 7.47
C PRO A 15 -5.62 1.42 8.43
N LYS A 16 -4.35 1.05 8.63
CA LYS A 16 -3.97 -0.01 9.57
C LYS A 16 -4.44 0.37 10.99
N GLY A 17 -5.34 -0.43 11.57
CA GLY A 17 -5.93 -0.19 12.89
C GLY A 17 -7.24 0.61 12.88
N PHE A 18 -7.79 0.96 11.70
CA PHE A 18 -9.13 1.53 11.62
C PHE A 18 -10.17 0.49 12.05
N GLN A 19 -10.99 0.84 13.03
CA GLN A 19 -12.12 0.05 13.50
C GLN A 19 -13.29 0.99 13.74
N TYR A 20 -14.50 0.54 13.38
CA TYR A 20 -15.70 1.22 13.85
C TYR A 20 -15.89 0.90 15.33
N GLY A 21 -16.28 1.91 16.10
CA GLY A 21 -16.48 1.78 17.53
C GLY A 21 -17.47 2.80 18.03
N GLU A 22 -18.09 2.49 19.16
CA GLU A 22 -18.92 3.47 19.87
C GLU A 22 -18.04 4.59 20.43
N VAL A 23 -18.51 5.83 20.32
CA VAL A 23 -17.86 6.96 20.99
C VAL A 23 -18.11 6.80 22.50
N ASN A 24 -17.09 6.32 23.22
CA ASN A 24 -17.15 6.20 24.67
C ASN A 24 -17.07 7.61 25.29
N PHE A 25 -18.17 8.05 25.90
CA PHE A 25 -18.21 9.29 26.69
C PHE A 25 -17.73 9.09 28.15
N ASP A 26 -17.48 7.86 28.55
CA ASP A 26 -16.90 7.52 29.85
C ASP A 26 -15.36 7.67 29.80
N PRO A 27 -14.74 8.49 30.68
CA PRO A 27 -13.28 8.64 30.76
C PRO A 27 -12.54 7.35 31.17
N THR A 28 -13.26 6.32 31.61
CA THR A 28 -12.74 4.97 31.86
C THR A 28 -13.38 3.98 30.88
N PRO A 29 -12.74 3.67 29.73
CA PRO A 29 -13.28 2.65 28.84
C PRO A 29 -13.25 1.32 29.59
N SER A 30 -14.41 0.66 29.71
CA SER A 30 -14.44 -0.77 29.99
C SER A 30 -13.51 -1.47 28.98
N PRO A 31 -12.72 -2.49 29.40
CA PRO A 31 -11.88 -3.22 28.46
C PRO A 31 -12.73 -3.65 27.25
N PRO A 32 -12.20 -3.57 26.02
CA PRO A 32 -12.93 -4.02 24.85
C PRO A 32 -13.42 -5.44 25.15
N ARG A 33 -14.72 -5.68 25.08
CA ARG A 33 -15.21 -7.05 25.21
C ARG A 33 -14.59 -7.84 24.05
N ASP A 34 -13.95 -8.98 24.36
CA ASP A 34 -13.46 -9.99 23.43
C ASP A 34 -14.59 -10.66 22.60
N GLU A 35 -15.67 -9.95 22.35
CA GLU A 35 -16.75 -10.43 21.49
C GLU A 35 -16.21 -10.46 20.05
N PRO A 36 -16.46 -11.53 19.28
CA PRO A 36 -16.06 -11.59 17.88
C PRO A 36 -16.79 -10.53 17.04
N ASP A 37 -16.22 -10.16 15.90
CA ASP A 37 -16.90 -9.32 14.91
C ASP A 37 -18.17 -10.02 14.40
N PRO A 38 -19.23 -9.26 14.03
CA PRO A 38 -20.39 -9.83 13.36
C PRO A 38 -19.95 -10.55 12.09
N PRO A 39 -20.54 -11.73 11.76
CA PRO A 39 -20.12 -12.49 10.60
C PRO A 39 -20.39 -11.73 9.30
N LEU A 40 -19.49 -11.82 8.32
CA LEU A 40 -19.71 -11.28 6.97
C LEU A 40 -20.73 -12.09 6.16
N GLY A 41 -20.97 -13.34 6.55
CA GLY A 41 -21.79 -14.26 5.77
C GLY A 41 -21.19 -14.45 4.38
N ILE A 42 -22.02 -14.38 3.34
CA ILE A 42 -21.59 -14.52 1.95
C ILE A 42 -20.58 -13.46 1.50
N LEU A 43 -20.55 -12.30 2.16
CA LEU A 43 -19.63 -11.22 1.82
C LEU A 43 -18.17 -11.57 2.12
N ASP A 44 -17.90 -12.66 2.84
CA ASP A 44 -16.53 -13.19 3.02
C ASP A 44 -15.90 -13.65 1.70
N SER A 45 -16.73 -14.02 0.72
CA SER A 45 -16.27 -14.31 -0.65
C SER A 45 -15.87 -13.06 -1.43
N PHE A 46 -16.19 -11.86 -0.94
CA PHE A 46 -15.98 -10.59 -1.63
C PHE A 46 -14.70 -9.93 -1.11
N THR A 47 -13.57 -10.58 -1.38
CA THR A 47 -12.24 -10.13 -0.94
C THR A 47 -11.29 -9.97 -2.12
N GLY A 48 -10.38 -9.00 -2.03
CA GLY A 48 -9.37 -8.75 -3.05
C GLY A 48 -9.93 -8.12 -4.33
N SER A 49 -9.25 -8.37 -5.46
CA SER A 49 -9.59 -7.79 -6.77
C SER A 49 -10.15 -8.86 -7.71
N TRP A 50 -11.22 -8.51 -8.40
CA TRP A 50 -11.92 -9.34 -9.36
C TRP A 50 -11.97 -8.62 -10.71
N THR A 51 -11.80 -9.37 -11.79
CA THR A 51 -11.83 -8.80 -13.14
C THR A 51 -12.46 -9.78 -14.11
N GLY A 52 -13.12 -9.27 -15.15
CA GLY A 52 -13.64 -10.12 -16.19
C GLY A 52 -14.47 -9.41 -17.25
N PRO A 53 -14.88 -10.16 -18.29
CA PRO A 53 -15.72 -9.63 -19.34
C PRO A 53 -17.18 -9.48 -18.89
N GLY A 54 -17.86 -8.51 -19.50
CA GLY A 54 -19.27 -8.28 -19.29
C GLY A 54 -19.98 -7.74 -20.52
N PHE A 55 -21.26 -7.41 -20.34
CA PHE A 55 -22.10 -6.83 -21.36
C PHE A 55 -23.04 -5.82 -20.72
N ASN A 56 -23.18 -4.67 -21.38
CA ASN A 56 -23.97 -3.55 -20.89
C ASN A 56 -24.90 -3.00 -21.97
N THR A 57 -26.14 -2.72 -21.58
CA THR A 57 -27.20 -2.18 -22.44
C THR A 57 -27.75 -0.89 -21.85
N ILE A 58 -27.76 0.18 -22.65
CA ILE A 58 -28.21 1.51 -22.20
C ILE A 58 -29.15 2.10 -23.24
N PHE A 59 -30.38 2.46 -22.84
CA PHE A 59 -31.20 3.36 -23.63
C PHE A 59 -30.95 4.81 -23.23
N ARG A 60 -30.14 5.50 -24.02
CA ARG A 60 -29.80 6.91 -23.79
C ARG A 60 -30.96 7.81 -24.21
N PRO A 61 -31.48 8.68 -23.32
CA PRO A 61 -32.39 9.74 -23.74
C PRO A 61 -31.71 10.65 -24.74
N ASN A 62 -32.48 11.21 -25.68
CA ASN A 62 -31.96 12.16 -26.64
C ASN A 62 -32.75 13.47 -26.67
N SER A 63 -32.08 14.57 -27.01
CA SER A 63 -32.66 15.93 -27.02
C SER A 63 -33.19 16.32 -28.40
N VAL A 64 -34.36 16.96 -28.46
CA VAL A 64 -34.97 17.44 -29.71
C VAL A 64 -34.31 18.70 -30.25
N SER A 65 -34.51 18.98 -31.55
CA SER A 65 -33.88 20.12 -32.23
C SER A 65 -34.25 21.46 -31.59
N PRO A 66 -33.29 22.38 -31.39
CA PRO A 66 -31.87 22.24 -31.73
C PRO A 66 -31.12 21.36 -30.72
N THR A 67 -30.60 20.21 -31.17
CA THR A 67 -29.89 19.27 -30.29
C THR A 67 -28.43 19.67 -30.16
N THR A 68 -27.93 19.69 -28.93
CA THR A 68 -26.48 19.78 -28.64
C THR A 68 -25.86 18.39 -28.44
N THR A 69 -26.68 17.32 -28.43
CA THR A 69 -26.22 15.94 -28.29
C THR A 69 -25.49 15.52 -29.56
N LYS A 70 -24.19 15.22 -29.44
CA LYS A 70 -23.35 14.72 -30.54
C LYS A 70 -22.87 13.32 -30.23
N PHE A 71 -22.89 12.45 -31.24
CA PHE A 71 -22.28 11.13 -31.20
C PHE A 71 -20.99 11.15 -32.02
N ASN A 72 -19.93 10.52 -31.52
CA ASN A 72 -18.66 10.44 -32.23
C ASN A 72 -18.82 9.70 -33.57
N ASN A 73 -19.64 8.64 -33.57
CA ASN A 73 -20.09 7.95 -34.78
C ASN A 73 -21.53 8.40 -35.10
N PRO A 74 -21.81 8.91 -36.32
CA PRO A 74 -23.16 9.29 -36.70
C PRO A 74 -24.13 8.11 -36.60
N VAL A 75 -25.29 8.32 -35.96
CA VAL A 75 -26.34 7.31 -35.82
C VAL A 75 -27.45 7.62 -36.83
N THR A 76 -27.95 6.60 -37.54
CA THR A 76 -28.97 6.72 -38.61
C THR A 76 -30.15 5.76 -38.38
N PRO A 77 -31.42 6.25 -38.39
CA PRO A 77 -31.84 7.63 -38.59
C PRO A 77 -31.35 8.54 -37.46
N ALA A 78 -31.05 9.79 -37.79
CA ALA A 78 -30.59 10.77 -36.81
C ALA A 78 -31.65 10.92 -35.70
N PRO A 79 -31.29 10.66 -34.44
CA PRO A 79 -32.21 10.90 -33.35
C PRO A 79 -32.16 12.41 -32.98
N PRO A 80 -33.28 13.01 -32.54
CA PRO A 80 -34.59 12.42 -32.39
C PRO A 80 -35.51 12.76 -33.57
N SER A 81 -35.62 11.84 -34.51
CA SER A 81 -36.80 11.77 -35.38
C SER A 81 -37.82 10.91 -34.65
N PRO A 82 -38.99 11.42 -34.20
CA PRO A 82 -40.05 10.57 -33.69
C PRO A 82 -40.29 9.40 -34.67
N PRO A 83 -40.30 8.14 -34.21
CA PRO A 83 -40.43 7.69 -32.81
C PRO A 83 -39.09 7.45 -32.04
N ASN A 84 -37.93 7.75 -32.61
CA ASN A 84 -36.59 7.46 -32.06
C ASN A 84 -36.11 8.50 -31.04
N VAL A 85 -36.79 8.58 -29.90
CA VAL A 85 -36.47 9.48 -28.77
C VAL A 85 -35.26 9.02 -27.92
N SER A 86 -34.73 7.83 -28.19
CA SER A 86 -33.60 7.24 -27.48
C SER A 86 -32.62 6.54 -28.43
N VAL A 87 -31.39 6.33 -27.95
CA VAL A 87 -30.35 5.54 -28.62
C VAL A 87 -30.02 4.34 -27.77
N LEU A 88 -30.07 3.13 -28.36
CA LEU A 88 -29.61 1.92 -27.68
C LEU A 88 -28.09 1.81 -27.83
N GLU A 89 -27.37 1.81 -26.73
CA GLU A 89 -25.93 1.57 -26.69
C GLU A 89 -25.67 0.18 -26.12
N LEU A 90 -24.89 -0.60 -26.85
CA LEU A 90 -24.47 -1.95 -26.51
C LEU A 90 -22.95 -1.95 -26.36
N ASN A 91 -22.47 -2.27 -25.16
CA ASN A 91 -21.04 -2.34 -24.90
C ASN A 91 -20.67 -3.77 -24.47
N LEU A 92 -19.70 -4.36 -25.16
CA LEU A 92 -18.87 -5.42 -24.59
C LEU A 92 -17.95 -4.75 -23.57
N THR A 93 -17.92 -5.23 -22.33
CA THR A 93 -17.23 -4.56 -21.24
C THR A 93 -16.08 -5.40 -20.68
N GLN A 94 -15.07 -4.72 -20.14
CA GLN A 94 -14.14 -5.27 -19.17
C GLN A 94 -14.38 -4.57 -17.84
N GLU A 95 -14.66 -5.35 -16.82
CA GLU A 95 -15.00 -4.86 -15.49
C GLU A 95 -13.93 -5.21 -14.47
N ASP A 96 -13.68 -4.28 -13.56
CA ASP A 96 -12.84 -4.48 -12.39
C ASP A 96 -13.64 -4.13 -11.13
N LEU A 97 -13.66 -5.05 -10.16
CA LEU A 97 -14.35 -4.92 -8.89
C LEU A 97 -13.35 -5.21 -7.76
N VAL A 98 -13.15 -4.25 -6.87
CA VAL A 98 -12.14 -4.35 -5.81
C VAL A 98 -12.80 -4.13 -4.46
N PHE A 99 -12.50 -5.03 -3.52
CA PHE A 99 -13.04 -5.00 -2.16
C PHE A 99 -11.94 -4.73 -1.14
N SER A 100 -12.28 -3.98 -0.09
CA SER A 100 -11.39 -3.75 1.05
C SER A 100 -11.34 -4.95 2.00
N ALA A 101 -10.47 -4.86 3.01
CA ALA A 101 -10.61 -5.66 4.23
C ALA A 101 -11.98 -5.42 4.91
N PRO A 102 -12.45 -6.35 5.75
CA PRO A 102 -13.69 -6.21 6.50
C PRO A 102 -13.73 -4.94 7.36
N LEU A 103 -14.91 -4.35 7.50
CA LEU A 103 -15.13 -3.15 8.31
C LEU A 103 -15.09 -3.44 9.82
N GLY A 104 -15.40 -4.67 10.24
CA GLY A 104 -15.54 -5.05 11.64
C GLY A 104 -16.88 -4.59 12.23
N LYS A 105 -16.90 -4.22 13.51
CA LYS A 105 -18.12 -3.83 14.26
C LYS A 105 -18.58 -2.41 13.97
N VAL A 106 -19.38 -2.20 12.92
CA VAL A 106 -20.06 -0.92 12.65
C VAL A 106 -21.28 -0.76 13.57
N PRO A 107 -21.25 0.12 14.60
CA PRO A 107 -22.38 0.25 15.53
C PRO A 107 -23.55 1.00 14.88
N ASN A 108 -24.78 0.54 15.13
CA ASN A 108 -26.01 1.23 14.76
C ASN A 108 -26.99 1.25 15.94
N ARG A 109 -27.63 2.39 16.20
CA ARG A 109 -28.34 2.63 17.46
C ARG A 109 -29.78 2.17 17.43
N GLY A 110 -30.15 1.38 18.43
CA GLY A 110 -31.51 0.98 18.71
C GLY A 110 -32.28 2.05 19.50
N LEU A 111 -33.61 1.92 19.52
CA LEU A 111 -34.49 2.80 20.28
C LEU A 111 -35.47 1.97 21.11
N GLU A 112 -35.70 2.41 22.36
CA GLU A 112 -36.59 1.76 23.33
C GLU A 112 -36.28 0.27 23.54
N GLN A 113 -37.14 -0.61 23.03
CA GLN A 113 -37.02 -2.07 23.23
C GLN A 113 -36.04 -2.70 22.23
N GLN A 114 -35.67 -2.00 21.15
CA GLN A 114 -34.67 -2.43 20.18
C GLN A 114 -33.27 -2.09 20.71
N ASN A 115 -32.46 -3.12 20.96
CA ASN A 115 -31.04 -2.94 21.30
C ASN A 115 -30.23 -2.47 20.09
N ASP A 116 -29.06 -1.89 20.37
CA ASP A 116 -28.03 -1.61 19.37
C ASP A 116 -27.65 -2.87 18.60
N ILE A 117 -27.30 -2.68 17.34
CA ILE A 117 -26.79 -3.74 16.47
C ILE A 117 -25.40 -3.38 15.96
N PHE A 118 -24.62 -4.40 15.67
CA PHE A 118 -23.31 -4.25 15.04
C PHE A 118 -23.35 -4.89 13.66
N ILE A 119 -23.11 -4.07 12.65
CA ILE A 119 -23.09 -4.44 11.24
C ILE A 119 -21.63 -4.73 10.86
N ASN A 120 -21.39 -5.70 9.99
CA ASN A 120 -20.07 -5.88 9.35
C ASN A 120 -20.23 -5.77 7.83
N GLY A 121 -19.14 -5.60 7.09
CA GLY A 121 -19.20 -5.44 5.65
C GLY A 121 -17.84 -5.21 5.01
N VAL A 122 -17.85 -4.86 3.72
CA VAL A 122 -16.67 -4.49 2.94
C VAL A 122 -16.98 -3.24 2.11
N SER A 123 -15.99 -2.39 1.89
CA SER A 123 -16.11 -1.31 0.90
C SER A 123 -15.71 -1.81 -0.49
N TYR A 124 -16.29 -1.24 -1.55
CA TYR A 124 -15.98 -1.64 -2.93
C TYR A 124 -15.83 -0.46 -3.88
N LEU A 125 -15.10 -0.71 -4.97
CA LEU A 125 -14.95 0.14 -6.15
C LEU A 125 -15.16 -0.72 -7.39
N GLN A 126 -16.14 -0.34 -8.19
CA GLN A 126 -16.40 -0.90 -9.50
C GLN A 126 -15.96 0.08 -10.58
N THR A 127 -15.27 -0.42 -11.60
CA THR A 127 -15.00 0.32 -12.83
C THR A 127 -15.35 -0.53 -14.04
N VAL A 128 -15.99 0.08 -15.03
CA VAL A 128 -16.43 -0.59 -16.26
C VAL A 128 -15.85 0.14 -17.45
N ASN A 129 -15.17 -0.61 -18.30
CA ASN A 129 -14.57 -0.12 -19.54
C ASN A 129 -15.28 -0.72 -20.74
N ASP A 130 -15.65 0.11 -21.72
CA ASP A 130 -16.03 -0.34 -23.04
C ASP A 130 -14.81 -0.86 -23.81
N VAL A 131 -14.95 -2.06 -24.38
CA VAL A 131 -13.96 -2.73 -25.23
C VAL A 131 -14.56 -3.19 -26.55
N THR A 132 -15.71 -2.64 -26.93
CA THR A 132 -16.44 -2.98 -28.16
C THR A 132 -15.68 -2.58 -29.41
N ASN A 133 -15.27 -3.56 -30.21
CA ASN A 133 -14.57 -3.32 -31.46
C ASN A 133 -15.49 -3.53 -32.66
N THR A 134 -15.91 -2.43 -33.28
CA THR A 134 -16.79 -2.46 -34.45
C THR A 134 -16.11 -2.98 -35.71
N ALA A 135 -14.78 -3.00 -35.78
CA ALA A 135 -14.04 -3.50 -36.93
C ALA A 135 -13.90 -5.03 -36.94
N THR A 136 -13.94 -5.67 -35.77
CA THR A 136 -13.77 -7.12 -35.63
C THR A 136 -15.05 -7.84 -35.17
N GLY A 137 -15.97 -7.11 -34.53
CA GLY A 137 -17.11 -7.70 -33.82
C GLY A 137 -16.72 -8.31 -32.47
N ASN A 138 -15.52 -8.05 -31.94
CA ASN A 138 -15.02 -8.64 -30.69
C ASN A 138 -14.87 -7.61 -29.56
N SER A 139 -14.53 -8.09 -28.37
CA SER A 139 -14.24 -7.31 -27.16
C SER A 139 -12.75 -6.92 -27.06
N ASP A 140 -12.13 -6.49 -28.15
CA ASP A 140 -10.69 -6.23 -28.28
C ASP A 140 -10.33 -4.76 -28.62
N ALA A 141 -11.27 -3.83 -28.44
CA ALA A 141 -10.98 -2.41 -28.61
C ALA A 141 -10.13 -1.85 -27.45
N THR A 142 -9.55 -0.67 -27.67
CA THR A 142 -8.90 0.09 -26.60
C THR A 142 -9.92 0.44 -25.51
N LYS A 143 -9.61 0.08 -24.27
CA LYS A 143 -10.45 0.33 -23.08
C LYS A 143 -10.83 1.82 -22.99
N THR A 144 -12.13 2.08 -22.92
CA THR A 144 -12.69 3.42 -22.66
C THR A 144 -13.54 3.35 -21.41
N GLY A 145 -13.20 4.10 -20.35
CA GLY A 145 -13.99 4.11 -19.11
C GLY A 145 -15.39 4.69 -19.34
N ILE A 146 -16.43 3.92 -19.00
CA ILE A 146 -17.84 4.31 -19.21
C ILE A 146 -18.66 4.38 -17.92
N HIS A 147 -18.21 3.72 -16.84
CA HIS A 147 -18.89 3.76 -15.55
C HIS A 147 -17.90 3.55 -14.39
N THR A 148 -18.19 4.19 -13.27
CA THR A 148 -17.51 3.93 -12.00
C THR A 148 -18.49 4.12 -10.85
N GLU A 149 -18.38 3.27 -9.83
CA GLU A 149 -19.23 3.29 -8.65
C GLU A 149 -18.38 2.92 -7.43
N THR A 150 -18.61 3.61 -6.31
CA THR A 150 -18.01 3.27 -5.02
C THR A 150 -19.07 3.14 -3.95
N GLY A 151 -18.83 2.28 -2.96
CA GLY A 151 -19.86 1.95 -2.01
C GLY A 151 -19.46 0.93 -0.94
N PHE A 152 -20.48 0.40 -0.27
CA PHE A 152 -20.35 -0.62 0.77
C PHE A 152 -21.30 -1.78 0.53
N TRP A 153 -20.80 -2.98 0.78
CA TRP A 153 -21.61 -4.17 1.05
C TRP A 153 -21.65 -4.39 2.55
N LEU A 154 -22.84 -4.52 3.12
CA LEU A 154 -23.05 -4.69 4.55
C LEU A 154 -23.87 -5.94 4.82
N ASN A 155 -23.51 -6.68 5.86
CA ASN A 155 -24.30 -7.76 6.43
C ASN A 155 -24.92 -7.27 7.74
N VAL A 156 -26.22 -7.01 7.72
CA VAL A 156 -26.98 -6.44 8.85
C VAL A 156 -27.58 -7.59 9.65
N PRO A 157 -27.26 -7.72 10.96
CA PRO A 157 -27.78 -8.81 11.78
C PRO A 157 -29.30 -8.68 11.98
N PRO A 158 -29.99 -9.79 12.33
CA PRO A 158 -31.44 -9.78 12.54
C PRO A 158 -31.86 -8.86 13.70
N THR A 159 -32.99 -8.17 13.53
CA THR A 159 -33.63 -7.32 14.54
C THR A 159 -34.93 -7.93 15.04
N LYS A 160 -35.24 -7.77 16.33
CA LYS A 160 -36.36 -8.49 16.98
C LYS A 160 -37.56 -7.63 17.33
N ASN A 161 -37.43 -6.30 17.31
CA ASN A 161 -38.46 -5.40 17.84
C ASN A 161 -38.96 -4.39 16.81
N ASN A 162 -38.06 -3.56 16.24
CA ASN A 162 -38.47 -2.53 15.30
C ASN A 162 -37.34 -2.15 14.30
N PRO A 163 -37.47 -2.48 13.01
CA PRO A 163 -38.42 -3.45 12.46
C PRO A 163 -38.07 -4.88 12.94
N VAL A 164 -39.00 -5.83 12.81
CA VAL A 164 -38.71 -7.26 13.03
C VAL A 164 -38.24 -7.85 11.70
N GLU A 165 -36.93 -7.93 11.50
CA GLU A 165 -36.34 -8.36 10.24
C GLU A 165 -35.31 -9.47 10.48
N GLY A 166 -35.21 -10.37 9.49
CA GLY A 166 -34.14 -11.34 9.44
C GLY A 166 -32.78 -10.69 9.20
N ASN A 167 -31.75 -11.52 9.03
CA ASN A 167 -30.47 -11.04 8.52
C ASN A 167 -30.68 -10.45 7.11
N THR A 168 -30.06 -9.33 6.77
CA THR A 168 -30.17 -8.70 5.45
C THR A 168 -28.81 -8.30 4.90
N LEU A 169 -28.69 -8.33 3.57
CA LEU A 169 -27.55 -7.83 2.83
C LEU A 169 -27.90 -6.46 2.26
N VAL A 170 -26.99 -5.50 2.39
CA VAL A 170 -27.20 -4.12 1.92
C VAL A 170 -26.06 -3.71 0.99
N ARG A 171 -26.40 -3.19 -0.20
CA ARG A 171 -25.47 -2.52 -1.12
C ARG A 171 -25.77 -1.03 -1.14
N LEU A 172 -24.81 -0.24 -0.67
CA LEU A 172 -24.81 1.21 -0.78
C LEU A 172 -23.88 1.60 -1.91
N GLY A 173 -24.28 2.48 -2.83
CA GLY A 173 -23.47 2.85 -3.98
C GLY A 173 -23.68 4.30 -4.41
N SER A 174 -22.61 4.99 -4.81
CA SER A 174 -22.62 6.35 -5.32
C SER A 174 -22.00 6.40 -6.71
N ILE A 175 -22.74 6.97 -7.68
CA ILE A 175 -22.41 6.95 -9.09
C ILE A 175 -22.23 8.39 -9.61
N PRO A 176 -21.07 8.74 -10.21
CA PRO A 176 -20.76 10.14 -10.58
C PRO A 176 -21.70 10.79 -11.58
N HIS A 177 -22.48 10.02 -12.33
CA HIS A 177 -23.52 10.57 -13.22
C HIS A 177 -24.80 10.99 -12.49
N GLY A 178 -24.80 11.00 -11.15
CA GLY A 178 -25.79 11.71 -10.34
C GLY A 178 -26.85 10.84 -9.66
N THR A 179 -26.55 9.56 -9.42
CA THR A 179 -27.44 8.64 -8.70
C THR A 179 -26.71 8.01 -7.51
N THR A 180 -27.40 7.86 -6.39
CA THR A 180 -26.97 7.06 -5.24
C THR A 180 -28.04 6.00 -4.95
N ILE A 181 -27.62 4.81 -4.53
CA ILE A 181 -28.51 3.69 -4.23
C ILE A 181 -28.36 3.21 -2.78
N ASN A 182 -29.46 2.74 -2.22
CA ASN A 182 -29.51 1.87 -1.05
C ASN A 182 -30.35 0.66 -1.43
N ALA A 183 -29.70 -0.46 -1.71
CA ALA A 183 -30.35 -1.71 -2.10
C ALA A 183 -30.23 -2.73 -0.98
N GLN A 184 -31.33 -3.44 -0.70
CA GLN A 184 -31.43 -4.41 0.39
C GLN A 184 -31.85 -5.77 -0.15
N GLY A 185 -31.40 -6.83 0.51
CA GLY A 185 -31.62 -8.21 0.12
C GLY A 185 -31.58 -9.15 1.30
N ILE A 186 -31.87 -10.41 1.03
CA ILE A 186 -31.75 -11.50 2.02
C ILE A 186 -30.46 -12.30 1.77
N PRO A 187 -29.95 -13.04 2.79
CA PRO A 187 -28.82 -13.94 2.66
C PRO A 187 -29.03 -14.99 1.57
N PRO A 188 -27.95 -15.59 1.05
CA PRO A 188 -28.06 -16.42 -0.14
C PRO A 188 -28.73 -17.76 0.13
N ASP A 189 -29.38 -18.27 -0.92
CA ASP A 189 -29.71 -19.68 -1.05
C ASP A 189 -28.54 -20.43 -1.70
N VAL A 190 -28.16 -21.57 -1.13
CA VAL A 190 -27.11 -22.44 -1.68
C VAL A 190 -27.76 -23.58 -2.46
N THR A 191 -27.34 -23.74 -3.71
CA THR A 191 -27.80 -24.80 -4.60
C THR A 191 -26.61 -25.59 -5.13
N GLN A 192 -26.82 -26.89 -5.37
CA GLN A 192 -25.80 -27.73 -6.01
C GLN A 192 -25.88 -27.54 -7.52
N GLY A 193 -24.73 -27.36 -8.16
CA GLY A 193 -24.64 -27.12 -9.59
C GLY A 193 -24.74 -25.65 -10.00
N ALA A 194 -24.82 -25.44 -11.32
CA ALA A 194 -25.02 -24.13 -11.93
C ALA A 194 -26.39 -23.51 -11.57
N PRO A 195 -26.48 -22.18 -11.42
CA PRO A 195 -27.74 -21.53 -11.07
C PRO A 195 -28.75 -21.57 -12.22
N ASN A 196 -30.03 -21.60 -11.86
CA ASN A 196 -31.11 -21.32 -12.80
C ASN A 196 -31.34 -19.81 -12.88
N ILE A 197 -30.91 -19.18 -13.98
CA ILE A 197 -31.04 -17.73 -14.16
C ILE A 197 -32.24 -17.43 -15.07
N SER A 198 -33.22 -16.70 -14.53
CA SER A 198 -34.39 -16.26 -15.29
C SER A 198 -34.02 -15.29 -16.40
N GLN A 199 -34.72 -15.35 -17.53
CA GLN A 199 -34.55 -14.40 -18.63
C GLN A 199 -34.83 -12.95 -18.19
N ARG A 200 -34.13 -12.00 -18.80
CA ARG A 200 -34.32 -10.56 -18.59
C ARG A 200 -34.40 -9.87 -19.93
N SER A 201 -35.51 -9.19 -20.19
CA SER A 201 -35.69 -8.39 -21.40
C SER A 201 -35.22 -6.95 -21.18
N ILE A 202 -34.65 -6.36 -22.23
CA ILE A 202 -34.32 -4.92 -22.27
C ILE A 202 -35.47 -4.08 -22.86
N THR A 203 -36.60 -4.69 -23.19
CA THR A 203 -37.72 -3.99 -23.84
C THR A 203 -38.37 -2.99 -22.87
N PRO A 204 -38.47 -1.70 -23.24
CA PRO A 204 -39.11 -0.69 -22.39
C PRO A 204 -40.62 -0.93 -22.31
N PHE A 205 -41.25 -0.42 -21.25
CA PHE A 205 -42.68 -0.57 -21.01
C PHE A 205 -43.30 0.73 -20.48
N VAL A 206 -44.62 0.84 -20.51
CA VAL A 206 -45.33 2.04 -20.01
C VAL A 206 -45.11 2.19 -18.50
N ILE A 207 -44.76 3.40 -18.02
CA ILE A 207 -44.51 3.65 -16.60
C ILE A 207 -45.70 3.15 -15.76
N GLY A 208 -45.42 2.31 -14.76
CA GLY A 208 -46.42 1.71 -13.89
C GLY A 208 -47.19 0.52 -14.49
N ASN A 209 -46.90 0.11 -15.73
CA ASN A 209 -47.52 -1.05 -16.38
C ASN A 209 -46.46 -1.93 -17.10
N PRO A 210 -45.73 -2.79 -16.37
CA PRO A 210 -44.71 -3.69 -16.94
C PRO A 210 -45.18 -4.65 -18.02
N SER A 211 -46.49 -4.90 -18.12
CA SER A 211 -47.06 -5.79 -19.16
C SER A 211 -47.23 -5.09 -20.52
N ASP A 212 -47.29 -3.75 -20.55
CA ASP A 212 -47.42 -2.95 -21.77
C ASP A 212 -46.04 -2.59 -22.33
N THR A 213 -45.44 -3.57 -23.01
CA THR A 213 -44.09 -3.47 -23.58
C THR A 213 -44.09 -2.75 -24.93
N GLN A 214 -42.98 -2.06 -25.22
CA GLN A 214 -42.82 -1.13 -26.34
C GLN A 214 -41.54 -1.46 -27.11
N VAL A 215 -41.59 -2.51 -27.94
CA VAL A 215 -40.45 -2.95 -28.77
C VAL A 215 -39.94 -1.80 -29.65
N LYS A 216 -38.62 -1.61 -29.65
CA LYS A 216 -37.94 -0.57 -30.44
C LYS A 216 -37.22 -1.19 -31.63
N PRO A 217 -37.19 -0.53 -32.80
CA PRO A 217 -36.45 -1.02 -33.96
C PRO A 217 -34.97 -1.33 -33.68
N SER A 218 -34.34 -0.58 -32.76
CA SER A 218 -32.96 -0.81 -32.32
C SER A 218 -32.73 -2.14 -31.62
N GLN A 219 -33.78 -2.87 -31.20
CA GLN A 219 -33.68 -4.20 -30.60
C GLN A 219 -33.61 -5.33 -31.64
N THR A 220 -33.79 -5.04 -32.93
CA THR A 220 -33.60 -6.03 -34.00
C THR A 220 -32.14 -6.03 -34.45
N ALA A 221 -31.42 -7.13 -34.21
CA ALA A 221 -29.98 -7.23 -34.43
C ALA A 221 -29.60 -7.10 -35.92
N SER A 222 -30.39 -7.70 -36.82
CA SER A 222 -30.18 -7.64 -38.28
C SER A 222 -30.46 -6.27 -38.91
N SER A 223 -31.11 -5.36 -38.17
CA SER A 223 -31.44 -4.02 -38.68
C SER A 223 -30.25 -3.08 -38.54
N VAL A 224 -29.65 -2.69 -39.66
CA VAL A 224 -28.48 -1.78 -39.73
C VAL A 224 -28.84 -0.29 -39.67
N ASN A 225 -30.11 0.05 -39.94
CA ASN A 225 -30.61 1.44 -39.99
C ASN A 225 -31.45 1.77 -38.75
N THR A 226 -30.85 1.66 -37.57
CA THR A 226 -31.52 1.93 -36.30
C THR A 226 -30.71 2.87 -35.43
N ALA A 227 -31.39 3.54 -34.48
CA ALA A 227 -30.74 4.41 -33.52
C ALA A 227 -30.01 3.59 -32.44
N ARG A 228 -28.90 2.94 -32.83
CA ARG A 228 -28.10 2.03 -32.01
C ARG A 228 -26.60 2.23 -32.20
N LEU A 229 -25.83 2.00 -31.14
CA LEU A 229 -24.38 1.92 -31.15
C LEU A 229 -23.96 0.53 -30.59
N PRO A 230 -23.25 -0.32 -31.36
CA PRO A 230 -22.96 -0.21 -32.79
C PRO A 230 -24.22 -0.35 -33.68
N GLN A 231 -24.15 0.25 -34.87
CA GLN A 231 -25.27 0.26 -35.81
C GLN A 231 -25.39 -1.05 -36.58
N ASP A 232 -24.30 -1.50 -37.18
CA ASP A 232 -24.20 -2.78 -37.87
C ASP A 232 -23.67 -3.86 -36.92
N LEU A 233 -24.49 -4.88 -36.65
CA LEU A 233 -24.12 -6.00 -35.79
C LEU A 233 -23.69 -7.24 -36.59
N SER A 234 -23.55 -7.17 -37.92
CA SER A 234 -23.27 -8.35 -38.76
C SER A 234 -22.00 -9.09 -38.33
N LEU A 235 -20.91 -8.37 -38.05
CA LEU A 235 -19.67 -8.97 -37.53
C LEU A 235 -19.86 -9.55 -36.13
N PHE A 236 -20.59 -8.86 -35.25
CA PHE A 236 -20.85 -9.36 -33.90
C PHE A 236 -21.72 -10.63 -33.89
N ILE A 237 -22.69 -10.72 -34.81
CA ILE A 237 -23.51 -11.92 -35.01
C ILE A 237 -22.63 -13.06 -35.53
N GLN A 238 -21.72 -12.78 -36.47
CA GLN A 238 -20.77 -13.77 -36.98
C GLN A 238 -19.83 -14.30 -35.89
N GLN A 239 -19.35 -13.42 -35.00
CA GLN A 239 -18.49 -13.79 -33.87
C GLN A 239 -19.27 -14.35 -32.67
N GLY A 240 -20.60 -14.25 -32.65
CA GLY A 240 -21.44 -14.69 -31.53
C GLY A 240 -21.39 -13.77 -30.29
N THR A 241 -20.78 -12.59 -30.38
CA THR A 241 -20.58 -11.66 -29.25
C THR A 241 -21.80 -10.80 -28.96
N ILE A 242 -22.55 -10.43 -30.00
CA ILE A 242 -23.85 -9.73 -29.89
C ILE A 242 -24.80 -10.33 -30.93
N THR A 243 -25.75 -11.15 -30.48
CA THR A 243 -26.72 -11.86 -31.33
C THR A 243 -28.15 -11.44 -31.00
N GLN A 244 -29.13 -11.80 -31.84
CA GLN A 244 -30.54 -11.53 -31.51
C GLN A 244 -30.96 -12.16 -30.19
N ALA A 245 -30.50 -13.39 -29.90
CA ALA A 245 -30.79 -14.07 -28.64
C ALA A 245 -30.23 -13.31 -27.42
N ILE A 246 -29.04 -12.72 -27.56
CA ILE A 246 -28.43 -11.86 -26.52
C ILE A 246 -29.18 -10.53 -26.39
N LEU A 247 -29.64 -9.92 -27.48
CA LEU A 247 -30.46 -8.69 -27.39
C LEU A 247 -31.81 -8.95 -26.73
N ASP A 248 -32.48 -10.06 -27.08
CA ASP A 248 -33.77 -10.44 -26.50
C ASP A 248 -33.62 -10.81 -25.02
N ASN A 249 -32.49 -11.44 -24.67
CA ASN A 249 -32.16 -11.88 -23.33
C ASN A 249 -30.64 -11.85 -23.06
N PRO A 250 -30.09 -10.75 -22.52
CA PRO A 250 -28.66 -10.65 -22.25
C PRO A 250 -28.11 -11.74 -21.33
N ILE A 251 -28.94 -12.29 -20.42
CA ILE A 251 -28.60 -13.39 -19.52
C ILE A 251 -28.06 -14.62 -20.27
N GLN A 252 -28.38 -14.76 -21.56
CA GLN A 252 -27.85 -15.83 -22.40
C GLN A 252 -26.31 -15.93 -22.34
N ILE A 253 -25.61 -14.80 -22.18
CA ILE A 253 -24.14 -14.76 -22.04
C ILE A 253 -23.68 -15.57 -20.81
N LEU A 254 -24.29 -15.36 -19.65
CA LEU A 254 -23.95 -16.08 -18.41
C LEU A 254 -24.28 -17.57 -18.55
N LEU A 255 -25.44 -17.89 -19.12
CA LEU A 255 -25.88 -19.28 -19.33
C LEU A 255 -24.94 -20.04 -20.29
N ASP A 256 -24.41 -19.38 -21.33
CA ASP A 256 -23.50 -20.01 -22.29
C ASP A 256 -22.09 -20.22 -21.72
N ILE A 257 -21.65 -19.39 -20.77
CA ILE A 257 -20.46 -19.63 -19.96
C ILE A 257 -20.70 -20.83 -19.03
N ASN A 258 -21.82 -20.86 -18.31
CA ASN A 258 -22.10 -21.89 -17.30
C ASN A 258 -22.19 -23.29 -17.90
N LYS A 259 -22.69 -23.43 -19.14
CA LYS A 259 -22.70 -24.72 -19.87
C LYS A 259 -21.32 -25.31 -20.14
N GLN A 260 -20.27 -24.48 -20.13
CA GLN A 260 -18.90 -24.88 -20.44
C GLN A 260 -18.08 -25.24 -19.19
N LEU A 261 -18.59 -24.92 -18.00
CA LEU A 261 -17.91 -25.10 -16.73
C LEU A 261 -18.56 -26.23 -15.91
N ASN A 262 -17.80 -26.83 -14.99
CA ASN A 262 -18.33 -27.77 -14.00
C ASN A 262 -18.56 -27.04 -12.68
N ILE A 263 -19.65 -26.28 -12.62
CA ILE A 263 -20.08 -25.58 -11.40
C ILE A 263 -20.65 -26.64 -10.46
N THR A 264 -20.09 -26.76 -9.26
CA THR A 264 -20.51 -27.76 -8.26
C THR A 264 -21.44 -27.18 -7.20
N GLU A 265 -21.31 -25.89 -6.90
CA GLU A 265 -22.14 -25.19 -5.93
C GLU A 265 -22.33 -23.73 -6.32
N THR A 266 -23.52 -23.19 -6.06
CA THR A 266 -23.83 -21.78 -6.28
C THR A 266 -24.57 -21.18 -5.09
N SER A 267 -24.03 -20.10 -4.52
CA SER A 267 -24.70 -19.23 -3.57
C SER A 267 -25.35 -18.04 -4.29
N THR A 268 -26.67 -17.90 -4.20
CA THR A 268 -27.44 -16.88 -4.93
C THR A 268 -28.08 -15.88 -3.98
N PHE A 269 -27.88 -14.58 -4.20
CA PHE A 269 -28.60 -13.54 -3.47
C PHE A 269 -28.97 -12.35 -4.37
N THR A 270 -30.03 -11.63 -4.02
CA THR A 270 -30.50 -10.45 -4.75
C THR A 270 -30.63 -9.27 -3.79
N VAL A 271 -30.14 -8.10 -4.21
CA VAL A 271 -30.42 -6.82 -3.56
C VAL A 271 -31.26 -5.94 -4.47
N SER A 272 -32.21 -5.22 -3.88
CA SER A 272 -33.13 -4.32 -4.58
C SER A 272 -33.27 -3.01 -3.82
N THR A 273 -33.37 -1.90 -4.55
CA THR A 273 -33.73 -0.60 -3.96
C THR A 273 -35.21 -0.53 -3.57
N GLN A 274 -36.03 -1.53 -3.92
CA GLN A 274 -37.46 -1.61 -3.61
C GLN A 274 -37.83 -2.99 -3.04
N LEU A 275 -37.12 -3.45 -2.00
CA LEU A 275 -37.46 -4.71 -1.34
C LEU A 275 -38.72 -4.56 -0.50
N ALA A 276 -39.87 -4.98 -1.04
CA ALA A 276 -41.19 -4.72 -0.45
C ALA A 276 -41.38 -5.24 0.99
N SER A 277 -40.69 -6.32 1.37
CA SER A 277 -40.81 -6.95 2.69
C SER A 277 -40.04 -6.24 3.80
N THR A 278 -39.08 -5.38 3.45
CA THR A 278 -38.12 -4.81 4.41
C THR A 278 -38.12 -3.29 4.27
N PRO A 279 -38.43 -2.53 5.35
CA PRO A 279 -38.44 -1.07 5.31
C PRO A 279 -37.11 -0.45 4.87
N GLY A 280 -37.17 0.69 4.19
CA GLY A 280 -36.00 1.43 3.70
C GLY A 280 -35.61 1.08 2.26
N GLY A 281 -34.39 1.44 1.88
CA GLY A 281 -33.92 1.34 0.49
C GLY A 281 -34.38 2.50 -0.39
N GLY A 282 -33.84 2.57 -1.61
CA GLY A 282 -34.26 3.51 -2.62
C GLY A 282 -33.14 3.99 -3.52
N THR A 283 -33.51 4.84 -4.47
CA THR A 283 -32.61 5.61 -5.32
C THR A 283 -32.72 7.08 -4.96
N ALA A 284 -31.62 7.81 -5.08
CA ALA A 284 -31.58 9.27 -4.94
C ALA A 284 -30.89 9.86 -6.17
N ASN A 285 -31.60 10.73 -6.90
CA ASN A 285 -31.16 11.30 -8.16
C ASN A 285 -30.93 12.80 -8.06
N ILE A 286 -29.95 13.33 -8.79
CA ILE A 286 -29.77 14.77 -8.96
C ILE A 286 -30.93 15.38 -9.75
N ALA A 287 -31.16 16.69 -9.56
CA ALA A 287 -32.25 17.42 -10.22
C ALA A 287 -32.29 17.26 -11.74
N PHE A 288 -31.14 17.12 -12.40
CA PHE A 288 -31.09 16.90 -13.84
C PHE A 288 -31.79 15.62 -14.27
N LEU A 289 -31.63 14.52 -13.54
CA LEU A 289 -32.22 13.22 -13.88
C LEU A 289 -33.74 13.22 -13.63
N VAL A 290 -34.16 13.76 -12.48
CA VAL A 290 -35.56 13.86 -12.06
C VAL A 290 -36.38 14.77 -12.98
N GLY A 291 -35.76 15.81 -13.53
CA GLY A 291 -36.44 16.78 -14.39
C GLY A 291 -37.43 17.68 -13.64
N ALA A 292 -38.11 18.56 -14.38
CA ALA A 292 -39.15 19.41 -13.83
C ALA A 292 -40.50 18.69 -13.88
N SER A 293 -41.35 18.87 -12.85
CA SER A 293 -42.66 18.20 -12.75
C SER A 293 -43.57 18.41 -13.97
N SER A 294 -43.44 19.54 -14.67
CA SER A 294 -44.23 19.87 -15.87
C SER A 294 -43.68 19.25 -17.17
N GLN A 295 -42.46 18.72 -17.19
CA GLN A 295 -41.79 18.17 -18.37
C GLN A 295 -41.49 16.68 -18.26
N GLY A 296 -41.61 16.12 -17.05
CA GLY A 296 -41.22 14.75 -16.75
C GLY A 296 -39.70 14.58 -16.62
N PRO A 297 -39.26 13.35 -16.32
CA PRO A 297 -37.87 13.05 -16.06
C PRO A 297 -37.01 12.95 -17.32
N ASN A 298 -35.73 13.32 -17.19
CA ASN A 298 -34.74 13.17 -18.26
C ASN A 298 -34.18 11.74 -18.29
N ALA A 299 -33.97 11.11 -17.12
CA ALA A 299 -33.52 9.73 -16.94
C ALA A 299 -33.58 9.35 -15.45
N ASP A 300 -34.76 9.42 -14.86
CA ASP A 300 -34.93 9.20 -13.42
C ASP A 300 -34.77 7.72 -13.07
N ALA A 301 -33.72 7.36 -12.34
CA ALA A 301 -33.49 5.99 -11.90
C ALA A 301 -34.44 5.67 -10.75
N VAL A 302 -35.46 4.86 -11.02
CA VAL A 302 -36.54 4.60 -10.05
C VAL A 302 -36.37 3.30 -9.28
N GLN A 303 -35.63 2.34 -9.84
CA GLN A 303 -35.36 1.07 -9.20
C GLN A 303 -34.08 0.46 -9.76
N MET A 304 -33.32 -0.22 -8.89
CA MET A 304 -32.24 -1.10 -9.27
C MET A 304 -32.44 -2.44 -8.58
N ASP A 305 -32.35 -3.52 -9.35
CA ASP A 305 -32.26 -4.90 -8.85
C ASP A 305 -30.94 -5.52 -9.32
N SER A 306 -30.21 -6.17 -8.41
CA SER A 306 -28.96 -6.85 -8.71
C SER A 306 -28.93 -8.22 -8.06
N THR A 307 -28.74 -9.26 -8.87
CA THR A 307 -28.56 -10.65 -8.43
C THR A 307 -27.11 -11.05 -8.62
N PHE A 308 -26.54 -11.71 -7.61
CA PHE A 308 -25.18 -12.25 -7.61
C PHE A 308 -25.23 -13.78 -7.46
N TRP A 309 -24.35 -14.45 -8.18
CA TRP A 309 -24.09 -15.88 -8.10
C TRP A 309 -22.61 -16.07 -7.78
N VAL A 310 -22.33 -16.57 -6.58
CA VAL A 310 -20.98 -16.97 -6.16
C VAL A 310 -20.86 -18.46 -6.39
N GLU A 311 -20.05 -18.84 -7.36
CA GLU A 311 -20.00 -20.20 -7.92
C GLU A 311 -18.66 -20.85 -7.58
N THR A 312 -18.71 -22.12 -7.16
CA THR A 312 -17.53 -22.98 -7.03
C THR A 312 -17.40 -23.85 -8.27
N ILE A 313 -16.25 -23.78 -8.94
CA ILE A 313 -15.98 -24.51 -10.17
C ILE A 313 -14.88 -25.53 -9.91
N GLU A 314 -15.14 -26.78 -10.28
CA GLU A 314 -14.14 -27.84 -10.38
C GLU A 314 -13.60 -27.93 -11.79
N SER A 315 -12.28 -28.03 -11.93
CA SER A 315 -11.63 -28.26 -13.21
C SER A 315 -10.26 -28.92 -13.01
N GLU A 316 -9.46 -28.98 -14.06
CA GLU A 316 -8.12 -29.52 -14.06
C GLU A 316 -7.18 -28.60 -14.85
N VAL A 317 -5.95 -28.44 -14.38
CA VAL A 317 -4.87 -27.79 -15.15
C VAL A 317 -3.86 -28.83 -15.60
N THR A 318 -3.28 -28.66 -16.79
CA THR A 318 -2.30 -29.61 -17.34
C THR A 318 -0.93 -28.96 -17.52
N ILE A 319 0.09 -29.53 -16.88
CA ILE A 319 1.50 -29.19 -17.11
C ILE A 319 2.02 -30.08 -18.23
N GLN A 320 2.46 -29.51 -19.35
CA GLN A 320 2.95 -30.30 -20.50
C GLN A 320 4.39 -30.75 -20.34
N ASN A 321 5.32 -29.81 -20.16
CA ASN A 321 6.72 -30.06 -19.84
C ASN A 321 7.21 -28.91 -18.96
N TYR A 322 8.09 -29.19 -18.02
CA TYR A 322 8.64 -28.19 -17.11
C TYR A 322 10.12 -28.42 -16.85
N THR A 323 10.90 -27.35 -16.92
CA THR A 323 12.31 -27.30 -16.51
C THR A 323 12.41 -26.38 -15.30
N PRO A 324 13.08 -26.80 -14.21
CA PRO A 324 13.18 -25.99 -12.99
C PRO A 324 13.72 -24.58 -13.23
N GLY A 325 13.10 -23.59 -12.59
CA GLY A 325 13.55 -22.19 -12.61
C GLY A 325 12.44 -21.21 -12.25
N ASN A 326 11.42 -21.10 -13.10
CA ASN A 326 10.31 -20.15 -12.93
C ASN A 326 9.00 -20.87 -12.58
N GLY A 327 8.05 -20.19 -11.94
CA GLY A 327 6.68 -20.70 -11.78
C GLY A 327 5.96 -20.80 -13.13
N LEU A 328 5.02 -21.74 -13.24
CA LEU A 328 4.14 -21.92 -14.39
C LEU A 328 2.80 -21.23 -14.15
N PHE A 329 2.30 -20.56 -15.19
CA PHE A 329 0.95 -20.01 -15.22
C PHE A 329 0.06 -20.85 -16.13
N LEU A 330 -1.00 -21.41 -15.57
CA LEU A 330 -1.87 -22.37 -16.25
C LEU A 330 -3.32 -21.88 -16.25
N GLN A 331 -4.06 -22.24 -17.29
CA GLN A 331 -5.51 -22.06 -17.33
C GLN A 331 -6.20 -23.43 -17.12
N PRO A 332 -7.33 -23.46 -16.38
CA PRO A 332 -8.11 -24.67 -16.19
C PRO A 332 -8.77 -25.12 -17.49
N ALA A 333 -9.02 -26.42 -17.61
CA ALA A 333 -9.78 -26.99 -18.69
C ALA A 333 -11.25 -26.56 -18.65
N TYR A 334 -11.92 -26.58 -19.80
CA TYR A 334 -13.35 -26.33 -19.90
C TYR A 334 -13.94 -27.16 -21.05
N LYS A 335 -15.26 -27.35 -21.02
CA LYS A 335 -15.98 -28.06 -22.08
C LYS A 335 -16.26 -27.08 -23.21
N GLN A 336 -15.62 -27.25 -24.36
CA GLN A 336 -15.87 -26.39 -25.51
C GLN A 336 -17.30 -26.60 -26.04
N GLY A 337 -18.13 -25.56 -25.99
CA GLY A 337 -19.46 -25.56 -26.61
C GLY A 337 -19.37 -25.26 -28.10
N GLN A 338 -20.04 -26.04 -28.96
CA GLN A 338 -20.14 -25.70 -30.39
C GLN A 338 -20.83 -24.35 -30.57
N GLY A 339 -20.12 -23.38 -31.16
CA GLY A 339 -20.66 -22.04 -31.45
C GLY A 339 -20.69 -21.07 -30.26
N ASN A 340 -20.24 -21.49 -29.07
CA ASN A 340 -20.13 -20.63 -27.90
C ASN A 340 -18.73 -20.00 -27.82
N MET A 341 -18.68 -18.75 -27.35
CA MET A 341 -17.41 -18.10 -27.02
C MET A 341 -16.73 -18.82 -25.86
N PRO A 342 -15.40 -18.94 -25.85
CA PRO A 342 -14.66 -19.48 -24.70
C PRO A 342 -15.04 -18.75 -23.41
N PRO A 343 -15.23 -19.47 -22.29
CA PRO A 343 -15.49 -18.82 -21.01
C PRO A 343 -14.22 -18.06 -20.55
N PRO A 344 -14.36 -16.99 -19.77
CA PRO A 344 -13.21 -16.42 -19.08
C PRO A 344 -12.67 -17.45 -18.08
N LEU A 345 -11.34 -17.52 -17.93
CA LEU A 345 -10.68 -18.51 -17.07
C LEU A 345 -9.66 -17.83 -16.14
N PRO A 346 -9.58 -18.23 -14.86
CA PRO A 346 -8.57 -17.70 -13.96
C PRO A 346 -7.19 -18.22 -14.36
N THR A 347 -6.17 -17.56 -13.83
CA THR A 347 -4.79 -18.04 -13.95
C THR A 347 -4.41 -18.77 -12.68
N PHE A 348 -3.84 -19.96 -12.80
CA PHE A 348 -3.23 -20.69 -11.70
C PHE A 348 -1.70 -20.55 -11.74
N SER A 349 -1.07 -20.42 -10.58
CA SER A 349 0.39 -20.44 -10.45
C SER A 349 0.84 -21.70 -9.74
N VAL A 350 1.77 -22.44 -10.35
CA VAL A 350 2.34 -23.67 -9.80
C VAL A 350 3.86 -23.69 -10.00
N THR A 351 4.60 -24.07 -8.96
CA THR A 351 6.05 -24.26 -9.04
C THR A 351 6.35 -25.73 -8.74
N PRO A 352 6.50 -26.59 -9.77
CA PRO A 352 6.89 -27.97 -9.55
C PRO A 352 8.28 -28.04 -8.89
N PRO A 353 8.51 -28.95 -7.93
CA PRO A 353 9.79 -29.07 -7.20
C PRO A 353 10.94 -29.66 -8.05
N GLY A 354 10.64 -30.12 -9.26
CA GLY A 354 11.62 -30.72 -10.18
C GLY A 354 11.08 -30.74 -11.61
N PRO A 355 11.87 -31.23 -12.59
CA PRO A 355 11.43 -31.28 -13.98
C PRO A 355 10.18 -32.15 -14.15
N VAL A 356 9.27 -31.73 -15.03
CA VAL A 356 8.09 -32.50 -15.43
C VAL A 356 8.26 -32.87 -16.90
N VAL A 357 8.19 -34.17 -17.20
CA VAL A 357 8.31 -34.70 -18.57
C VAL A 357 6.97 -35.34 -18.94
N GLY A 358 6.32 -34.77 -19.96
CA GLY A 358 5.00 -35.21 -20.40
C GLY A 358 3.84 -34.64 -19.58
N PRO A 359 2.60 -34.80 -20.09
CA PRO A 359 1.42 -34.17 -19.52
C PRO A 359 1.12 -34.69 -18.10
N LYS A 360 1.06 -33.78 -17.13
CA LYS A 360 0.57 -34.03 -15.77
C LYS A 360 -0.61 -33.13 -15.46
N THR A 361 -1.73 -33.75 -15.13
CA THR A 361 -2.98 -33.09 -14.77
C THR A 361 -3.09 -32.90 -13.26
N ILE A 362 -3.56 -31.74 -12.82
CA ILE A 362 -3.80 -31.41 -11.41
C ILE A 362 -5.26 -30.95 -11.28
N PRO A 363 -6.08 -31.60 -10.44
CA PRO A 363 -7.43 -31.11 -10.16
C PRO A 363 -7.37 -29.80 -9.38
N VAL A 364 -8.24 -28.86 -9.73
CA VAL A 364 -8.30 -27.53 -9.14
C VAL A 364 -9.73 -27.10 -8.89
N THR A 365 -9.92 -26.28 -7.87
CA THR A 365 -11.18 -25.58 -7.58
C THR A 365 -10.94 -24.08 -7.56
N TYR A 366 -11.90 -23.30 -8.04
CA TYR A 366 -11.85 -21.84 -7.93
C TYR A 366 -13.24 -21.23 -7.82
N THR A 367 -13.28 -20.00 -7.31
CA THR A 367 -14.50 -19.20 -7.19
C THR A 367 -14.65 -18.27 -8.38
N GLN A 368 -15.87 -18.16 -8.89
CA GLN A 368 -16.30 -17.18 -9.88
C GLN A 368 -17.45 -16.36 -9.30
N ILE A 369 -17.54 -15.08 -9.67
CA ILE A 369 -18.69 -14.24 -9.35
C ILE A 369 -19.36 -13.86 -10.66
N GLN A 370 -20.60 -14.28 -10.85
CA GLN A 370 -21.47 -13.72 -11.88
C GLN A 370 -22.46 -12.76 -11.24
N TYR A 371 -22.83 -11.71 -11.97
CA TYR A 371 -23.93 -10.86 -11.56
C TYR A 371 -24.75 -10.38 -12.76
N SER A 372 -26.00 -10.05 -12.48
CA SER A 372 -26.85 -9.27 -13.39
C SER A 372 -27.52 -8.15 -12.62
N GLN A 373 -27.44 -6.93 -13.15
CA GLN A 373 -28.05 -5.75 -12.60
C GLN A 373 -28.98 -5.13 -13.63
N THR A 374 -30.21 -4.80 -13.22
CA THR A 374 -31.15 -4.04 -14.04
C THR A 374 -31.51 -2.76 -13.33
N VAL A 375 -31.25 -1.62 -13.98
CA VAL A 375 -31.67 -0.29 -13.53
C VAL A 375 -32.85 0.15 -14.39
N PHE A 376 -33.95 0.51 -13.76
CA PHE A 376 -35.13 1.05 -14.43
C PHE A 376 -35.05 2.57 -14.46
N LEU A 377 -34.94 3.14 -15.67
CA LEU A 377 -34.95 4.59 -15.87
C LEU A 377 -36.30 5.04 -16.42
N ASN A 378 -36.89 6.08 -15.83
CA ASN A 378 -38.10 6.70 -16.35
C ASN A 378 -37.73 7.93 -17.19
N PHE A 379 -38.21 7.95 -18.44
CA PHE A 379 -38.22 9.14 -19.30
C PHE A 379 -39.14 8.91 -20.50
N ASN A 380 -39.69 9.99 -21.06
CA ASN A 380 -40.59 9.94 -22.21
C ASN A 380 -41.80 8.98 -22.02
N GLY A 381 -42.38 8.96 -20.82
CA GLY A 381 -43.57 8.15 -20.50
C GLY A 381 -43.33 6.63 -20.42
N LEU A 382 -42.08 6.18 -20.57
CA LEU A 382 -41.69 4.77 -20.50
C LEU A 382 -40.69 4.54 -19.38
N THR A 383 -40.68 3.31 -18.87
CA THR A 383 -39.62 2.74 -18.06
C THR A 383 -38.70 1.95 -18.98
N TRP A 384 -37.40 2.24 -18.90
CA TRP A 384 -36.35 1.67 -19.74
C TRP A 384 -35.44 0.79 -18.88
N PRO A 385 -35.45 -0.55 -19.09
CA PRO A 385 -34.51 -1.44 -18.43
C PRO A 385 -33.11 -1.27 -18.99
N HIS A 386 -32.16 -0.90 -18.12
CA HIS A 386 -30.73 -0.84 -18.41
C HIS A 386 -30.07 -2.03 -17.74
N LEU A 387 -29.62 -3.00 -18.53
CA LEU A 387 -29.09 -4.25 -18.02
C LEU A 387 -27.57 -4.30 -18.19
N SER A 388 -26.87 -4.59 -17.09
CA SER A 388 -25.45 -4.90 -17.06
C SER A 388 -25.22 -6.27 -16.42
N LEU A 389 -24.32 -7.07 -16.99
CA LEU A 389 -23.91 -8.35 -16.43
C LEU A 389 -22.42 -8.59 -16.66
N ALA A 390 -21.80 -9.38 -15.79
CA ALA A 390 -20.41 -9.78 -15.97
C ALA A 390 -20.13 -11.14 -15.34
N THR A 391 -19.06 -11.77 -15.81
CA THR A 391 -18.41 -12.92 -15.15
C THR A 391 -17.05 -12.47 -14.66
N LEU A 392 -16.88 -12.42 -13.34
CA LEU A 392 -15.69 -11.92 -12.68
C LEU A 392 -14.89 -13.06 -12.05
N LEU A 393 -13.58 -13.00 -12.20
CA LEU A 393 -12.64 -13.99 -11.70
C LEU A 393 -11.59 -13.34 -10.80
N PRO A 394 -10.93 -14.09 -9.91
CA PRO A 394 -9.81 -13.59 -9.14
C PRO A 394 -8.77 -13.00 -10.07
N ALA A 395 -8.46 -11.72 -9.87
CA ALA A 395 -7.60 -11.00 -10.76
C ALA A 395 -6.12 -11.39 -10.54
N GLN A 396 -5.78 -11.96 -9.39
CA GLN A 396 -4.45 -12.49 -9.07
C GLN A 396 -4.36 -13.99 -9.37
N PRO A 397 -3.19 -14.51 -9.77
CA PRO A 397 -3.01 -15.94 -9.99
C PRO A 397 -3.31 -16.76 -8.72
N ILE A 398 -4.13 -17.80 -8.86
CA ILE A 398 -4.47 -18.73 -7.78
C ILE A 398 -3.32 -19.71 -7.60
N LYS A 399 -2.64 -19.68 -6.46
CA LYS A 399 -1.52 -20.59 -6.19
C LYS A 399 -2.05 -22.00 -5.91
N ILE A 400 -1.49 -23.01 -6.58
CA ILE A 400 -1.79 -24.43 -6.34
C ILE A 400 -0.51 -25.18 -5.97
N GLU A 401 -0.63 -26.11 -5.03
CA GLU A 401 0.48 -26.98 -4.64
C GLU A 401 0.67 -28.10 -5.67
N TYR A 402 1.94 -28.42 -5.96
CA TYR A 402 2.24 -29.52 -6.86
C TYR A 402 2.15 -30.85 -6.07
N PRO A 403 1.24 -31.77 -6.43
CA PRO A 403 1.09 -33.02 -5.69
C PRO A 403 2.39 -33.83 -5.80
N SER A 404 3.08 -33.97 -4.66
CA SER A 404 4.24 -34.83 -4.52
C SER A 404 3.77 -36.28 -4.69
N SER A 405 4.54 -37.08 -5.43
CA SER A 405 4.16 -38.43 -5.81
C SER A 405 4.17 -39.39 -4.61
N TYR A 406 3.23 -39.27 -3.67
CA TYR A 406 2.91 -40.33 -2.72
C TYR A 406 1.41 -40.33 -2.39
N VAL A 407 0.77 -41.45 -2.78
CA VAL A 407 -0.52 -41.97 -2.32
C VAL A 407 -1.79 -41.37 -2.97
N ILE A 408 -2.18 -41.98 -4.09
CA ILE A 408 -3.60 -42.10 -4.46
C ILE A 408 -4.27 -43.01 -3.43
N ILE A 409 -5.02 -42.44 -2.48
CA ILE A 409 -6.10 -43.18 -1.80
C ILE A 409 -7.42 -42.60 -2.29
N LEU A 410 -8.09 -43.44 -3.07
CA LEU A 410 -9.46 -43.32 -3.52
C LEU A 410 -10.36 -43.24 -2.26
N PHE A 411 -10.87 -42.05 -1.91
CA PHE A 411 -11.93 -41.93 -0.90
C PHE A 411 -13.26 -42.35 -1.54
N VAL A 412 -13.57 -43.64 -1.43
CA VAL A 412 -14.93 -44.16 -1.58
C VAL A 412 -15.55 -44.21 -0.19
N PHE A 413 -16.68 -43.53 -0.07
CA PHE A 413 -17.66 -43.60 1.02
C PHE A 413 -17.72 -44.95 1.74
N ILE A 414 -17.68 -44.94 3.08
CA ILE A 414 -18.54 -45.74 3.96
C ILE A 414 -18.72 -44.98 5.28
N PHE A 415 -19.95 -44.55 5.53
CA PHE A 415 -20.49 -44.20 6.83
C PHE A 415 -20.66 -45.48 7.66
N CYS A 416 -20.13 -45.53 8.88
CA CYS A 416 -20.72 -46.32 9.97
C CYS A 416 -20.41 -45.70 11.34
N TYR A 417 -21.50 -45.53 12.10
CA TYR A 417 -21.65 -45.10 13.49
C TYR A 417 -20.73 -45.84 14.50
N ALA A 418 -20.32 -45.16 15.59
CA ALA A 418 -20.80 -45.46 16.98
C ALA A 418 -19.95 -44.79 18.12
N SER A 419 -20.63 -43.97 18.94
CA SER A 419 -20.60 -43.84 20.42
C SER A 419 -19.31 -43.61 21.27
N SER A 420 -19.23 -42.38 21.82
CA SER A 420 -18.98 -41.95 23.23
C SER A 420 -17.63 -42.15 23.98
N PRO A 421 -17.27 -41.26 24.97
CA PRO A 421 -15.91 -40.96 25.49
C PRO A 421 -15.64 -41.57 26.91
N PRO A 422 -14.63 -41.21 27.78
CA PRO A 422 -13.42 -40.34 27.74
C PRO A 422 -12.11 -40.94 28.37
N ASN A 423 -11.06 -40.10 28.55
CA ASN A 423 -9.87 -40.17 29.46
C ASN A 423 -8.58 -40.84 28.92
N ILE A 424 -7.33 -40.41 29.19
CA ILE A 424 -6.63 -39.29 29.85
C ILE A 424 -5.11 -39.48 29.53
N LEU A 425 -4.29 -38.41 29.60
CA LEU A 425 -2.81 -38.32 29.73
C LEU A 425 -1.90 -38.24 28.48
N ARG A 426 -1.35 -37.02 28.32
CA ARG A 426 0.07 -36.67 28.09
C ARG A 426 0.88 -37.46 27.05
N ALA A 427 1.01 -36.85 25.88
CA ALA A 427 2.31 -36.67 25.21
C ALA A 427 2.28 -35.31 24.50
N THR A 428 2.67 -34.27 25.24
CA THR A 428 3.04 -32.97 24.68
C THR A 428 4.48 -33.06 24.19
N ASN A 429 4.71 -32.52 23.00
CA ASN A 429 5.97 -32.30 22.27
C ASN A 429 6.19 -33.27 21.11
N ASP A 430 6.60 -32.66 19.99
CA ASP A 430 6.96 -33.22 18.69
C ASP A 430 5.83 -33.49 17.69
N PHE A 431 5.16 -32.43 17.21
CA PHE A 431 4.68 -32.34 15.82
C PHE A 431 4.39 -30.87 15.46
N LEU A 432 5.46 -30.12 15.23
CA LEU A 432 5.44 -28.87 14.47
C LEU A 432 6.58 -28.93 13.44
N SER A 433 6.27 -28.47 12.22
CA SER A 433 7.13 -28.32 11.03
C SER A 433 7.18 -29.55 10.12
N THR A 434 6.84 -29.48 8.83
CA THR A 434 7.13 -28.41 7.86
C THR A 434 6.06 -28.37 6.74
N HIS A 435 5.30 -27.28 6.65
CA HIS A 435 4.80 -26.78 5.36
C HIS A 435 5.90 -25.86 4.84
N ASP A 436 6.37 -26.04 3.59
CA ASP A 436 7.23 -25.07 2.92
C ASP A 436 6.39 -23.83 2.54
N TYR A 437 6.09 -23.01 3.55
CA TYR A 437 6.18 -21.57 3.40
C TYR A 437 7.55 -21.30 2.79
N ALA A 438 7.64 -20.57 1.67
CA ALA A 438 8.88 -19.85 1.44
C ALA A 438 9.03 -18.96 2.67
N SER A 439 9.89 -19.35 3.62
CA SER A 439 10.10 -18.58 4.83
C SER A 439 10.47 -17.19 4.37
N ALA A 440 9.77 -16.17 4.84
CA ALA A 440 10.15 -14.80 4.52
C ALA A 440 11.66 -14.65 4.75
N GLU A 441 12.37 -14.13 3.75
CA GLU A 441 13.83 -14.07 3.76
C GLU A 441 14.29 -13.30 5.00
N THR A 442 15.36 -13.76 5.66
CA THR A 442 15.93 -13.04 6.81
C THR A 442 17.02 -12.10 6.32
N SER A 443 16.88 -10.80 6.60
CA SER A 443 17.91 -9.79 6.35
C SER A 443 18.36 -9.13 7.65
N ARG A 444 19.57 -8.58 7.66
CA ARG A 444 20.13 -7.93 8.85
C ARG A 444 20.07 -6.41 8.75
N LEU A 445 19.94 -5.78 9.91
CA LEU A 445 20.25 -4.37 10.10
C LEU A 445 21.63 -4.21 10.74
N HIS A 446 22.50 -3.43 10.11
CA HIS A 446 23.80 -3.00 10.63
C HIS A 446 23.71 -1.56 11.14
N TYR A 447 24.20 -1.28 12.35
CA TYR A 447 24.23 0.06 12.92
C TYR A 447 25.66 0.50 13.20
N LEU A 448 26.16 1.48 12.46
CA LEU A 448 27.55 1.93 12.53
C LEU A 448 27.65 3.35 13.07
N ILE A 449 28.61 3.57 13.97
CA ILE A 449 28.85 4.86 14.61
C ILE A 449 30.33 5.23 14.50
N PRO A 450 30.73 6.11 13.57
CA PRO A 450 32.09 6.62 13.51
C PRO A 450 32.40 7.46 14.76
N ALA A 451 33.28 6.97 15.63
CA ALA A 451 33.72 7.68 16.83
C ALA A 451 35.06 7.15 17.37
N SER A 452 35.89 8.05 17.89
CA SER A 452 37.26 7.70 18.32
C SER A 452 37.35 7.25 19.78
N GLU A 453 36.50 7.79 20.66
CA GLU A 453 36.55 7.54 22.10
C GLU A 453 35.18 7.70 22.76
N PRO A 454 34.93 7.04 23.92
CA PRO A 454 33.71 7.21 24.68
C PRO A 454 33.58 8.65 25.19
N THR A 455 32.43 9.26 24.92
CA THR A 455 32.05 10.56 25.47
C THR A 455 30.61 10.50 25.95
N LYS A 456 30.20 11.47 26.76
CA LYS A 456 28.82 11.58 27.22
C LYS A 456 27.82 11.61 26.04
N ASN A 457 28.13 12.34 24.97
CA ASN A 457 27.29 12.41 23.78
C ASN A 457 27.20 11.07 23.06
N LEU A 458 28.35 10.38 22.89
CA LEU A 458 28.36 9.06 22.25
C LEU A 458 27.56 8.04 23.06
N CYS A 459 27.67 8.09 24.39
CA CYS A 459 26.87 7.23 25.26
C CYS A 459 25.38 7.53 25.18
N ALA A 460 24.97 8.81 25.08
CA ALA A 460 23.57 9.17 24.88
C ALA A 460 23.03 8.64 23.53
N ASN A 461 23.83 8.73 22.46
CA ASN A 461 23.53 8.12 21.16
C ASN A 461 23.33 6.60 21.32
N ILE A 462 24.33 5.88 21.83
CA ILE A 462 24.28 4.42 22.02
C ILE A 462 23.06 3.99 22.86
N ILE A 463 22.79 4.69 23.97
CA ILE A 463 21.64 4.36 24.83
C ILE A 463 20.33 4.55 24.06
N SER A 464 20.18 5.64 23.30
CA SER A 464 18.97 5.89 22.50
C SER A 464 18.72 4.81 21.45
N VAL A 465 19.79 4.23 20.89
CA VAL A 465 19.78 3.17 19.88
C VAL A 465 19.40 1.83 20.50
N LEU A 466 20.10 1.43 21.56
CA LEU A 466 19.83 0.18 22.28
C LEU A 466 18.42 0.17 22.88
N ALA A 467 17.98 1.28 23.49
CA ALA A 467 16.64 1.40 24.07
C ALA A 467 15.53 1.24 23.02
N ASN A 468 15.78 1.64 21.78
CA ASN A 468 14.85 1.51 20.65
C ASN A 468 15.03 0.19 19.85
N ARG A 469 15.68 -0.82 20.44
CA ARG A 469 15.87 -2.16 19.85
C ARG A 469 16.53 -2.18 18.47
N TYR A 470 17.47 -1.28 18.22
CA TYR A 470 18.34 -1.39 17.04
C TYR A 470 19.33 -2.55 17.18
N SER A 471 19.97 -2.93 16.07
CA SER A 471 21.14 -3.82 16.10
C SER A 471 22.19 -3.30 17.08
N ILE A 472 22.91 -4.20 17.76
CA ILE A 472 24.04 -3.82 18.62
C ILE A 472 24.99 -2.93 17.80
N PRO A 473 25.22 -1.68 18.20
CA PRO A 473 25.96 -0.74 17.37
C PRO A 473 27.43 -1.12 17.33
N THR A 474 28.05 -0.92 16.17
CA THR A 474 29.51 -1.04 16.00
C THR A 474 30.10 0.37 15.94
N VAL A 475 30.88 0.74 16.95
CA VAL A 475 31.69 1.95 16.95
C VAL A 475 32.89 1.72 16.03
N ILE A 476 32.97 2.50 14.96
CA ILE A 476 34.01 2.38 13.95
C ILE A 476 35.01 3.53 14.01
N GLY A 477 36.29 3.23 13.73
CA GLY A 477 37.40 4.15 13.94
C GLY A 477 37.80 4.29 15.42
N TYR A 478 37.47 3.30 16.26
CA TYR A 478 37.72 3.34 17.70
C TYR A 478 39.23 3.30 18.00
N HIS A 479 39.75 4.32 18.68
CA HIS A 479 41.20 4.58 18.82
C HIS A 479 41.97 4.52 17.49
N GLY A 480 41.32 4.94 16.40
CA GLY A 480 41.91 4.94 15.06
C GLY A 480 43.22 5.73 15.00
N LYS A 481 44.18 5.19 14.23
CA LYS A 481 45.48 5.82 13.96
C LYS A 481 45.64 5.98 12.45
N ASN A 482 46.55 6.86 12.02
CA ASN A 482 46.85 7.13 10.61
C ASN A 482 45.60 7.60 9.83
N GLU A 483 45.25 6.91 8.74
CA GLU A 483 44.07 7.23 7.92
C GLU A 483 42.72 7.05 8.65
N TYR A 484 42.71 6.33 9.78
CA TYR A 484 41.53 6.14 10.64
C TYR A 484 41.49 7.14 11.82
N ASP A 485 42.45 8.06 11.92
CA ASP A 485 42.48 9.03 13.00
C ASP A 485 41.49 10.19 12.75
N ALA A 486 40.30 10.07 13.35
CA ALA A 486 39.26 11.09 13.29
C ALA A 486 39.65 12.42 13.96
N LYS A 487 40.68 12.44 14.83
CA LYS A 487 41.23 13.68 15.40
C LYS A 487 42.13 14.39 14.39
N ALA A 488 42.76 13.65 13.48
CA ALA A 488 43.62 14.20 12.43
C ALA A 488 42.84 14.69 11.19
N ALA A 489 41.80 13.96 10.77
CA ALA A 489 41.01 14.34 9.60
C ALA A 489 39.57 13.79 9.63
N HIS A 490 38.59 14.63 9.34
CA HIS A 490 37.17 14.22 9.24
C HIS A 490 36.90 13.15 8.16
N ILE A 491 37.74 13.05 7.11
CA ILE A 491 37.66 11.97 6.11
C ILE A 491 37.99 10.58 6.67
N ALA A 492 38.59 10.48 7.86
CA ALA A 492 38.82 9.20 8.54
C ALA A 492 37.52 8.42 8.78
N LYS A 493 36.39 9.13 8.88
CA LYS A 493 35.04 8.55 8.91
C LYS A 493 34.79 7.67 7.68
N LEU A 494 35.10 8.17 6.48
CA LEU A 494 34.86 7.44 5.23
C LEU A 494 35.74 6.19 5.13
N TYR A 495 37.00 6.27 5.54
CA TYR A 495 37.89 5.10 5.60
C TYR A 495 37.40 4.05 6.61
N SER A 496 36.90 4.49 7.76
CA SER A 496 36.34 3.58 8.79
C SER A 496 35.09 2.87 8.27
N ILE A 497 34.22 3.59 7.56
CA ILE A 497 33.04 3.01 6.90
C ILE A 497 33.48 2.02 5.82
N GLN A 498 34.39 2.42 4.92
CA GLN A 498 34.92 1.55 3.86
C GLN A 498 35.48 0.25 4.43
N ARG A 499 36.29 0.33 5.50
CA ARG A 499 36.87 -0.84 6.17
C ARG A 499 35.80 -1.83 6.63
N TYR A 500 34.70 -1.34 7.20
CA TYR A 500 33.59 -2.20 7.63
C TYR A 500 32.88 -2.84 6.42
N LEU A 501 32.56 -2.04 5.39
CA LEU A 501 31.80 -2.46 4.21
C LEU A 501 32.56 -3.47 3.33
N HIS A 502 33.89 -3.43 3.34
CA HIS A 502 34.76 -4.42 2.69
C HIS A 502 35.18 -5.58 3.61
N GLY A 503 34.85 -5.49 4.90
CA GLY A 503 35.14 -6.52 5.89
C GLY A 503 34.20 -7.75 5.79
N PRO A 504 34.15 -8.59 6.83
CA PRO A 504 33.32 -9.81 6.84
C PRO A 504 31.82 -9.57 6.64
N ALA A 505 31.30 -8.39 6.97
CA ALA A 505 29.91 -7.99 6.71
C ALA A 505 29.65 -7.73 5.21
N GLY A 506 30.69 -7.39 4.44
CA GLY A 506 30.62 -7.02 3.03
C GLY A 506 30.06 -8.08 2.08
N ARG A 507 30.01 -9.34 2.51
CA ARG A 507 29.39 -10.44 1.74
C ARG A 507 27.87 -10.37 1.70
N TYR A 508 27.26 -9.53 2.53
CA TYR A 508 25.82 -9.41 2.65
C TYR A 508 25.32 -8.10 2.03
N ALA A 509 25.46 -8.01 0.71
CA ALA A 509 25.21 -6.76 -0.03
C ALA A 509 23.78 -6.22 0.13
N ASP A 510 22.80 -7.10 0.33
CA ASP A 510 21.37 -6.76 0.42
C ASP A 510 20.90 -6.42 1.84
N ASP A 511 21.76 -6.56 2.85
CA ASP A 511 21.44 -6.13 4.21
C ASP A 511 21.37 -4.60 4.29
N LEU A 512 20.54 -4.08 5.19
CA LEU A 512 20.51 -2.64 5.46
C LEU A 512 21.63 -2.26 6.40
N VAL A 513 22.35 -1.21 6.05
CA VAL A 513 23.29 -0.52 6.92
C VAL A 513 22.80 0.89 7.16
N ILE A 514 22.77 1.28 8.43
CA ILE A 514 22.64 2.67 8.85
C ILE A 514 23.95 3.15 9.46
N VAL A 515 24.40 4.32 9.01
CA VAL A 515 25.55 5.02 9.57
C VAL A 515 25.08 6.36 10.14
N VAL A 516 25.45 6.66 11.38
CA VAL A 516 25.11 7.93 12.05
C VAL A 516 26.33 8.58 12.67
N ASP A 517 26.36 9.91 12.73
CA ASP A 517 27.39 10.64 13.48
C ASP A 517 27.29 10.33 14.99
N GLY A 518 28.44 10.04 15.61
CA GLY A 518 28.47 9.52 16.97
C GLY A 518 28.20 10.52 18.07
N TYR A 519 28.32 11.82 17.82
CA TYR A 519 28.31 12.84 18.88
C TYR A 519 27.09 13.77 18.87
N ASP A 520 26.21 13.65 17.88
CA ASP A 520 25.08 14.55 17.69
C ASP A 520 23.85 13.92 17.01
N VAL A 521 23.74 12.59 16.97
CA VAL A 521 22.52 11.88 16.53
C VAL A 521 21.86 11.14 17.69
N LEU A 522 20.53 11.17 17.76
CA LEU A 522 19.72 10.43 18.73
C LEU A 522 18.63 9.64 18.01
N ALA A 523 18.45 8.37 18.38
CA ALA A 523 17.33 7.56 17.94
C ALA A 523 16.11 7.82 18.82
N GLN A 524 15.02 8.25 18.19
CA GLN A 524 13.76 8.54 18.87
C GLN A 524 12.75 7.39 18.75
N LEU A 525 12.69 6.73 17.60
CA LEU A 525 11.70 5.70 17.30
C LEU A 525 12.35 4.32 17.15
N PRO A 526 11.60 3.23 17.43
CA PRO A 526 12.08 1.85 17.31
C PRO A 526 12.63 1.49 15.93
N ALA A 527 13.58 0.56 15.89
CA ALA A 527 14.27 0.13 14.66
C ALA A 527 13.30 -0.34 13.56
N GLU A 528 12.24 -1.06 13.91
CA GLU A 528 11.22 -1.48 12.93
C GLU A 528 10.53 -0.31 12.23
N VAL A 529 10.31 0.81 12.92
CA VAL A 529 9.71 2.01 12.32
C VAL A 529 10.70 2.61 11.31
N LEU A 530 11.99 2.63 11.63
CA LEU A 530 13.02 3.09 10.70
C LEU A 530 13.07 2.24 9.43
N ILE A 531 13.10 0.92 9.58
CA ILE A 531 13.21 0.00 8.43
C ILE A 531 12.00 0.14 7.52
N GLU A 532 10.78 0.14 8.08
CA GLU A 532 9.57 0.36 7.30
C GLU A 532 9.58 1.71 6.59
N ARG A 533 9.97 2.76 7.31
CA ARG A 533 10.01 4.11 6.76
C ARG A 533 11.02 4.26 5.63
N TYR A 534 12.15 3.56 5.71
CA TYR A 534 13.12 3.52 4.62
C TYR A 534 12.46 3.04 3.33
N PHE A 535 11.78 1.89 3.35
CA PHE A 535 11.12 1.35 2.15
C PHE A 535 9.94 2.22 1.67
N GLU A 536 9.17 2.81 2.59
CA GLU A 536 8.11 3.77 2.23
C GLU A 536 8.65 5.00 1.51
N ILE A 537 9.75 5.58 2.01
CA ILE A 537 10.41 6.74 1.40
C ILE A 537 11.03 6.34 0.06
N MET A 538 11.76 5.23 -0.02
CA MET A 538 12.38 4.77 -1.28
C MET A 538 11.34 4.56 -2.36
N LYS A 539 10.22 3.88 -2.07
CA LYS A 539 9.14 3.68 -3.04
C LYS A 539 8.57 5.00 -3.57
N ARG A 540 8.36 5.98 -2.69
CA ARG A 540 7.87 7.33 -3.07
C ARG A 540 8.91 8.07 -3.92
N HIS A 541 10.18 7.98 -3.56
CA HIS A 541 11.27 8.65 -4.26
C HIS A 541 11.56 8.03 -5.63
N ASP A 542 11.41 6.71 -5.76
CA ASP A 542 11.47 6.02 -7.05
C ASP A 542 10.32 6.44 -7.96
N GLN A 543 9.10 6.61 -7.43
CA GLN A 543 7.99 7.15 -8.21
C GLN A 543 8.32 8.56 -8.73
N VAL A 544 8.80 9.46 -7.86
CA VAL A 544 9.20 10.82 -8.25
C VAL A 544 10.32 10.80 -9.29
N LEU A 545 11.28 9.88 -9.17
CA LEU A 545 12.33 9.70 -10.16
C LEU A 545 11.77 9.22 -11.51
N ALA A 546 10.95 8.16 -11.51
CA ALA A 546 10.36 7.59 -12.71
C ALA A 546 9.47 8.62 -13.46
N ASP A 547 8.69 9.41 -12.72
CA ASP A 547 7.83 10.46 -13.26
C ASP A 547 8.64 11.54 -14.00
N ARG A 548 9.84 11.89 -13.52
CA ARG A 548 10.74 12.84 -14.21
C ARG A 548 11.14 12.37 -15.61
N PHE A 549 11.18 11.06 -15.83
CA PHE A 549 11.54 10.43 -17.10
C PHE A 549 10.31 9.97 -17.90
N GLY A 550 9.09 10.12 -17.37
CA GLY A 550 7.88 9.59 -18.00
C GLY A 550 7.87 8.07 -18.09
N LEU A 551 8.50 7.40 -17.13
CA LEU A 551 8.63 5.93 -17.05
C LEU A 551 7.79 5.37 -15.90
N THR A 552 7.53 4.06 -15.93
CA THR A 552 7.12 3.34 -14.71
C THR A 552 8.35 3.07 -13.84
N ILE A 553 8.17 2.74 -12.56
CA ILE A 553 9.28 2.42 -11.65
C ILE A 553 10.13 1.27 -12.22
N GLU A 554 9.48 0.22 -12.72
CA GLU A 554 10.15 -0.96 -13.27
C GLU A 554 11.05 -0.58 -14.46
N LYS A 555 10.55 0.26 -15.37
CA LYS A 555 11.33 0.75 -16.52
C LYS A 555 12.45 1.70 -16.12
N ALA A 556 12.25 2.51 -15.08
CA ALA A 556 13.31 3.35 -14.55
C ALA A 556 14.45 2.47 -13.99
N HIS A 557 14.12 1.44 -13.22
CA HIS A 557 15.07 0.48 -12.68
C HIS A 557 15.80 -0.32 -13.78
N GLU A 558 15.10 -0.73 -14.85
CA GLU A 558 15.71 -1.38 -16.03
C GLU A 558 16.77 -0.49 -16.71
N HIS A 559 16.59 0.84 -16.66
CA HIS A 559 17.55 1.82 -17.15
C HIS A 559 18.62 2.21 -16.11
N GLY A 560 18.67 1.51 -14.98
CA GLY A 560 19.59 1.80 -13.88
C GLY A 560 19.20 3.02 -13.03
N LEU A 561 18.05 3.66 -13.28
CA LEU A 561 17.56 4.81 -12.53
C LEU A 561 16.80 4.32 -11.30
N ARG A 562 17.50 4.23 -10.16
CA ARG A 562 16.93 3.78 -8.88
C ARG A 562 17.39 4.67 -7.73
N GLN A 563 16.61 4.70 -6.65
CA GLN A 563 17.00 5.31 -5.38
C GLN A 563 17.20 4.21 -4.33
N SER A 564 18.34 4.20 -3.66
CA SER A 564 18.67 3.15 -2.69
C SER A 564 19.37 3.67 -1.43
N LEU A 565 20.06 4.81 -1.50
CA LEU A 565 20.76 5.43 -0.37
C LEU A 565 20.03 6.69 0.08
N LEU A 566 19.40 6.61 1.25
CA LEU A 566 18.70 7.74 1.86
C LEU A 566 19.62 8.48 2.84
N TRP A 567 19.97 9.71 2.48
CA TRP A 567 20.78 10.60 3.30
C TRP A 567 19.91 11.59 4.08
N GLY A 568 20.43 12.09 5.20
CA GLY A 568 19.87 13.25 5.88
C GLY A 568 19.86 14.47 4.95
N ALA A 569 18.94 15.41 5.18
CA ALA A 569 18.82 16.61 4.35
C ALA A 569 19.03 17.91 5.15
N ASP A 570 19.87 18.79 4.63
CA ASP A 570 19.98 20.17 5.07
C ASP A 570 19.14 21.10 4.18
N LYS A 571 18.63 22.18 4.79
CA LYS A 571 18.00 23.30 4.07
C LYS A 571 19.02 24.21 3.38
N ALA A 572 20.27 24.18 3.84
CA ALA A 572 21.39 24.94 3.30
C ALA A 572 22.30 24.05 2.47
N CYS A 573 22.85 24.58 1.38
CA CYS A 573 24.03 23.94 0.80
C CYS A 573 25.24 24.19 1.70
N PHE A 574 25.88 23.10 2.16
CA PHE A 574 27.13 23.16 2.89
C PHE A 574 28.12 22.10 2.38
N PRO A 575 29.40 22.46 2.14
CA PRO A 575 29.94 23.82 2.15
C PRO A 575 29.28 24.76 1.14
N ARG A 576 29.21 26.05 1.45
CA ARG A 576 28.49 27.04 0.62
C ARG A 576 29.31 27.41 -0.62
N LYS A 577 29.25 26.57 -1.65
CA LYS A 577 29.88 26.77 -2.96
C LYS A 577 28.80 26.98 -4.04
N PRO A 578 28.23 28.19 -4.19
CA PRO A 578 27.04 28.43 -5.01
C PRO A 578 27.20 28.10 -6.50
N ASN A 579 28.44 28.04 -6.97
CA ASN A 579 28.79 27.72 -8.35
C ASN A 579 28.92 26.21 -8.60
N GLU A 580 29.05 25.38 -7.57
CA GLU A 580 29.24 23.94 -7.73
C GLU A 580 27.91 23.17 -7.71
N ALA A 581 27.84 22.06 -8.48
CA ALA A 581 26.61 21.34 -8.80
C ALA A 581 25.83 20.86 -7.56
N GLN A 582 26.49 20.49 -6.46
CA GLN A 582 25.83 20.08 -5.22
C GLN A 582 24.99 21.19 -4.56
N CYS A 583 25.22 22.46 -4.92
CA CYS A 583 24.42 23.59 -4.45
C CYS A 583 23.33 24.01 -5.43
N TRP A 584 23.60 24.02 -6.74
CA TRP A 584 22.66 24.56 -7.73
C TRP A 584 22.01 23.51 -8.63
N GLY A 585 22.69 22.38 -8.88
CA GLY A 585 22.35 21.36 -9.87
C GLY A 585 21.54 20.18 -9.34
N ILE A 586 21.15 20.21 -8.05
CA ILE A 586 20.28 19.21 -7.44
C ILE A 586 18.79 19.58 -7.62
N PRO A 587 17.87 18.59 -7.64
CA PRO A 587 16.46 18.82 -7.87
C PRO A 587 15.82 19.68 -6.77
N LYS A 588 14.66 20.25 -7.09
CA LYS A 588 13.79 20.83 -6.06
C LYS A 588 13.11 19.69 -5.28
N SER A 589 12.74 19.99 -4.05
CA SER A 589 11.87 19.12 -3.27
C SER A 589 10.51 18.96 -3.97
N PHE A 590 9.88 17.80 -3.79
CA PHE A 590 8.51 17.51 -4.24
C PHE A 590 7.44 17.93 -3.21
N LEU A 591 7.85 18.52 -2.09
CA LEU A 591 6.92 19.04 -1.08
C LEU A 591 6.03 20.16 -1.63
N ALA A 592 4.86 20.32 -1.02
CA ALA A 592 3.94 21.41 -1.37
C ALA A 592 4.62 22.77 -1.18
N HIS A 593 4.40 23.69 -2.13
CA HIS A 593 5.08 24.99 -2.16
C HIS A 593 4.78 25.88 -0.94
N ASP A 594 3.73 25.60 -0.18
CA ASP A 594 3.29 26.35 0.99
C ASP A 594 3.43 25.56 2.30
N ILE A 595 4.20 24.47 2.31
CA ILE A 595 4.35 23.59 3.47
C ILE A 595 4.93 24.29 4.71
N HIS A 596 5.72 25.35 4.51
CA HIS A 596 6.26 26.21 5.56
C HIS A 596 5.43 27.49 5.77
N GLY A 597 4.22 27.56 5.21
CA GLY A 597 3.28 28.66 5.32
C GLY A 597 3.55 29.82 4.36
N GLN A 598 2.89 30.96 4.61
CA GLN A 598 2.88 32.14 3.73
C GLN A 598 4.27 32.74 3.41
N TYR A 599 5.28 32.43 4.22
CA TYR A 599 6.65 32.94 4.10
C TYR A 599 7.60 31.99 3.40
N THR A 600 7.08 30.93 2.77
CA THR A 600 7.88 30.01 1.94
C THR A 600 8.59 30.76 0.79
N GLN A 601 8.13 31.98 0.44
CA GLN A 601 8.74 32.85 -0.57
C GLN A 601 9.77 33.85 -0.03
N ASP A 602 9.97 33.94 1.28
CA ASP A 602 10.79 34.99 1.93
C ASP A 602 12.30 34.85 1.67
N ARG A 603 12.71 33.82 0.91
CA ARG A 603 14.11 33.44 0.64
C ARG A 603 14.94 33.17 1.91
N SER A 604 14.30 33.14 3.07
CA SER A 604 14.91 32.74 4.32
C SER A 604 15.01 31.22 4.36
N MET A 605 16.20 30.74 4.69
CA MET A 605 16.54 29.33 4.80
C MET A 605 15.66 28.56 5.79
N ARG A 606 15.00 29.25 6.72
CA ARG A 606 14.04 28.65 7.67
C ARG A 606 12.80 28.07 6.98
N TYR A 607 12.40 28.68 5.87
CA TYR A 607 11.17 28.34 5.14
C TYR A 607 11.47 27.65 3.80
N THR A 608 12.72 27.27 3.54
CA THR A 608 13.08 26.49 2.35
C THR A 608 13.06 25.01 2.65
N ASP A 609 12.65 24.20 1.68
CA ASP A 609 12.62 22.75 1.83
C ASP A 609 14.04 22.18 2.03
N PRO A 610 14.19 21.12 2.85
CA PRO A 610 15.43 20.35 2.89
C PRO A 610 15.68 19.73 1.53
N ARG A 611 16.90 19.85 1.00
CA ARG A 611 17.27 19.21 -0.28
C ARG A 611 18.75 18.96 -0.47
N HIS A 612 19.60 19.56 0.36
CA HIS A 612 21.04 19.39 0.27
C HIS A 612 21.45 18.18 1.10
N LEU A 613 22.38 17.37 0.58
CA LEU A 613 22.87 16.19 1.29
C LEU A 613 23.55 16.60 2.61
N ASN A 614 23.13 15.94 3.69
CA ASN A 614 23.80 15.97 4.99
C ASN A 614 24.44 14.60 5.23
N SER A 615 25.77 14.56 5.45
CA SER A 615 26.52 13.30 5.56
C SER A 615 26.46 12.65 6.94
N GLY A 616 25.75 13.25 7.90
CA GLY A 616 25.71 12.75 9.28
C GLY A 616 24.80 11.55 9.48
N THR A 617 23.90 11.24 8.53
CA THR A 617 23.09 10.02 8.56
C THR A 617 22.88 9.46 7.15
N VAL A 618 23.00 8.15 7.00
CA VAL A 618 22.62 7.41 5.78
C VAL A 618 22.04 6.05 6.14
N ILE A 619 21.04 5.60 5.39
CA ILE A 619 20.55 4.22 5.40
C ILE A 619 20.38 3.69 3.96
N GLY A 620 20.72 2.43 3.74
CA GLY A 620 20.49 1.74 2.47
C GLY A 620 21.17 0.36 2.43
N PRO A 621 21.14 -0.33 1.29
CA PRO A 621 21.79 -1.62 1.12
C PRO A 621 23.31 -1.48 1.30
N LEU A 622 23.92 -2.45 1.97
CA LEU A 622 25.35 -2.47 2.28
C LEU A 622 26.20 -2.36 1.00
N GLY A 623 25.83 -3.11 -0.05
CA GLY A 623 26.53 -3.10 -1.32
C GLY A 623 26.49 -1.73 -2.01
N ASP A 624 25.33 -1.09 -2.02
CA ASP A 624 25.16 0.23 -2.64
C ASP A 624 25.93 1.31 -1.86
N LEU A 625 25.93 1.24 -0.52
CA LEU A 625 26.69 2.19 0.29
C LEU A 625 28.20 1.99 0.07
N ARG A 626 28.67 0.74 -0.08
CA ARG A 626 30.07 0.43 -0.36
C ARG A 626 30.53 1.11 -1.64
N ASP A 627 29.79 0.95 -2.73
CA ASP A 627 30.09 1.56 -4.02
C ASP A 627 30.14 3.10 -3.93
N CYS A 628 29.21 3.70 -3.18
CA CYS A 628 29.15 5.15 -2.97
C CYS A 628 30.35 5.68 -2.16
N ILE A 629 30.74 4.99 -1.08
CA ILE A 629 31.90 5.36 -0.27
C ILE A 629 33.21 5.19 -1.05
N ASP A 630 33.34 4.12 -1.84
CA ASP A 630 34.49 3.90 -2.72
C ASP A 630 34.63 5.03 -3.75
N ALA A 631 33.52 5.46 -4.36
CA ALA A 631 33.50 6.59 -5.29
C ALA A 631 33.88 7.91 -4.60
N ALA A 632 33.44 8.13 -3.36
CA ALA A 632 33.77 9.34 -2.61
C ALA A 632 35.27 9.40 -2.28
N LEU A 633 35.85 8.27 -1.88
CA LEU A 633 37.29 8.15 -1.59
C LEU A 633 38.14 8.27 -2.87
N ALA A 634 37.67 7.74 -4.00
CA ALA A 634 38.31 7.96 -5.29
C ALA A 634 38.33 9.45 -5.68
N LEU A 635 37.20 10.15 -5.53
CA LEU A 635 37.10 11.59 -5.76
C LEU A 635 38.06 12.38 -4.85
N ILE A 636 38.15 12.04 -3.56
CA ILE A 636 39.09 12.64 -2.61
C ILE A 636 40.53 12.46 -3.10
N LYS A 637 40.90 11.25 -3.49
CA LYS A 637 42.25 10.93 -3.95
C LYS A 637 42.62 11.71 -5.21
N ASN A 638 41.71 11.82 -6.17
CA ASN A 638 41.95 12.47 -7.46
C ASN A 638 42.01 14.00 -7.36
N THR A 639 41.26 14.58 -6.43
CA THR A 639 41.15 16.04 -6.25
C THR A 639 41.93 16.55 -5.03
N TRP A 640 42.75 15.70 -4.41
CA TRP A 640 43.42 16.03 -3.15
C TRP A 640 44.28 17.29 -3.29
N ASN A 641 43.99 18.26 -2.44
CA ASN A 641 44.76 19.49 -2.33
C ASN A 641 44.95 19.82 -0.85
N ALA A 642 46.21 19.75 -0.40
CA ALA A 642 46.58 19.96 1.00
C ALA A 642 46.22 21.36 1.53
N THR A 643 46.09 22.36 0.66
CA THR A 643 45.73 23.74 1.05
C THR A 643 44.24 24.03 0.91
N PHE A 644 43.44 23.13 0.32
CA PHE A 644 42.01 23.35 0.16
C PHE A 644 41.29 23.29 1.51
N GLU A 645 40.43 24.29 1.78
CA GLU A 645 39.79 24.48 3.08
C GLU A 645 38.85 23.32 3.46
N TYR A 646 38.16 22.71 2.48
CA TYR A 646 37.22 21.61 2.69
C TYR A 646 37.81 20.24 2.34
N ARG A 647 39.15 20.12 2.23
CA ARG A 647 39.84 18.86 1.88
C ARG A 647 39.47 17.67 2.77
N ASN A 648 39.07 17.94 4.02
CA ASN A 648 38.66 16.94 4.99
C ASN A 648 37.12 16.82 5.15
N SER A 649 36.30 17.51 4.37
CA SER A 649 34.83 17.46 4.53
C SER A 649 34.22 16.26 3.80
N ASP A 650 33.72 15.28 4.53
CA ASP A 650 32.94 14.15 3.99
C ASP A 650 31.69 14.64 3.23
N GLN A 651 30.95 15.60 3.79
CA GLN A 651 29.76 16.20 3.17
C GLN A 651 30.07 16.85 1.81
N TYR A 652 31.24 17.48 1.66
CA TYR A 652 31.66 18.09 0.39
C TYR A 652 31.74 17.07 -0.73
N TYR A 653 32.44 15.95 -0.51
CA TYR A 653 32.67 14.93 -1.54
C TYR A 653 31.42 14.10 -1.83
N LEU A 654 30.67 13.70 -0.79
CA LEU A 654 29.39 13.01 -0.96
C LEU A 654 28.34 13.90 -1.65
N GLY A 655 28.30 15.18 -1.30
CA GLY A 655 27.47 16.16 -1.98
C GLY A 655 27.84 16.31 -3.46
N LYS A 656 29.13 16.29 -3.82
CA LYS A 656 29.59 16.30 -5.21
C LYS A 656 29.12 15.08 -6.00
N LEU A 657 29.16 13.88 -5.42
CA LEU A 657 28.59 12.68 -6.06
C LEU A 657 27.09 12.85 -6.31
N TYR A 658 26.34 13.34 -5.33
CA TYR A 658 24.92 13.62 -5.51
C TYR A 658 24.66 14.65 -6.63
N GLY A 659 25.44 15.73 -6.66
CA GLY A 659 25.38 16.73 -7.72
C GLY A 659 25.68 16.13 -9.10
N GLN A 660 26.72 15.30 -9.22
CA GLN A 660 27.06 14.63 -10.48
C GLN A 660 25.95 13.69 -10.96
N GLN A 661 25.38 12.89 -10.05
CA GLN A 661 24.24 12.01 -10.37
C GLN A 661 23.07 12.82 -10.93
N GLU A 662 22.67 13.90 -10.27
CA GLU A 662 21.51 14.70 -10.68
C GLU A 662 21.75 15.52 -11.94
N ILE A 663 22.98 15.99 -12.18
CA ILE A 663 23.37 16.60 -13.44
C ILE A 663 23.28 15.58 -14.57
N ASN A 664 23.82 14.36 -14.38
CA ASN A 664 23.75 13.30 -15.38
C ASN A 664 22.29 12.90 -15.72
N ARG A 665 21.44 12.76 -14.69
CA ARG A 665 20.00 12.51 -14.87
C ARG A 665 19.33 13.65 -15.65
N THR A 666 19.66 14.90 -15.32
CA THR A 666 19.12 16.08 -16.01
C THR A 666 19.52 16.11 -17.48
N GLN A 667 20.82 15.90 -17.79
CA GLN A 667 21.33 15.85 -19.15
C GLN A 667 20.66 14.74 -19.98
N THR A 668 20.38 13.60 -19.36
CA THR A 668 19.68 12.49 -20.01
C THR A 668 18.25 12.89 -20.41
N ILE A 669 17.51 13.57 -19.54
CA ILE A 669 16.11 13.98 -19.80
C ILE A 669 16.04 15.06 -20.88
N THR A 670 16.99 15.99 -20.89
CA THR A 670 16.94 17.19 -21.74
C THR A 670 17.67 17.04 -23.07
N GLY A 671 18.31 15.89 -23.33
CA GLY A 671 19.15 15.71 -24.50
C GLY A 671 20.47 16.51 -24.45
N GLY A 672 20.99 16.76 -23.25
CA GLY A 672 22.28 17.40 -23.01
C GLY A 672 22.22 18.83 -22.44
N ASP A 673 21.05 19.47 -22.42
CA ASP A 673 20.89 20.79 -21.80
C ASP A 673 20.85 20.69 -20.27
N VAL A 674 21.39 21.68 -19.56
CA VAL A 674 21.38 21.71 -18.09
C VAL A 674 20.66 22.97 -17.63
N PRO A 675 19.32 22.90 -17.40
CA PRO A 675 18.54 24.03 -16.95
C PRO A 675 19.13 24.68 -15.70
N GLY A 676 19.44 25.96 -15.80
CA GLY A 676 20.05 26.73 -14.71
C GLY A 676 21.58 26.84 -14.79
N LEU A 677 22.25 26.20 -15.75
CA LEU A 677 23.66 26.48 -16.03
C LEU A 677 23.80 27.88 -16.64
N ARG A 678 24.19 28.88 -15.83
CA ARG A 678 24.36 30.28 -16.22
C ARG A 678 25.43 30.96 -15.36
N GLY A 679 26.08 31.98 -15.91
CA GLY A 679 27.07 32.79 -15.18
C GLY A 679 28.29 31.96 -14.78
N MET A 680 28.66 32.00 -13.50
CA MET A 680 29.82 31.30 -12.95
C MET A 680 29.52 29.86 -12.48
N ARG A 681 28.36 29.30 -12.83
CA ARG A 681 28.01 27.92 -12.43
C ARG A 681 28.83 26.91 -13.23
N GLU A 682 29.35 25.91 -12.53
CA GLU A 682 30.29 24.91 -13.05
C GLU A 682 29.59 23.55 -13.11
N LEU A 683 29.72 22.86 -14.24
CA LEU A 683 29.40 21.44 -14.34
C LEU A 683 30.48 20.62 -13.63
N PRO A 684 30.14 19.45 -13.06
CA PRO A 684 31.16 18.63 -12.44
C PRO A 684 32.15 18.10 -13.49
N THR A 685 33.42 18.03 -13.10
CA THR A 685 34.51 17.58 -13.96
C THR A 685 34.59 16.05 -13.93
N TYR A 686 34.17 15.38 -15.00
CA TYR A 686 34.12 13.90 -15.06
C TYR A 686 35.45 13.20 -14.70
N THR A 687 36.60 13.79 -15.07
CA THR A 687 37.92 13.23 -14.74
C THR A 687 38.21 13.18 -13.24
N ASP A 688 37.61 14.06 -12.45
CA ASP A 688 37.81 14.11 -11.00
C ASP A 688 37.24 12.86 -10.31
N PHE A 689 36.16 12.29 -10.86
CA PHE A 689 35.50 11.10 -10.30
C PHE A 689 36.24 9.80 -10.63
N GLY A 690 37.11 9.80 -11.65
CA GLY A 690 37.91 8.63 -12.05
C GLY A 690 37.11 7.51 -12.71
N THR A 691 35.82 7.72 -13.00
CA THR A 691 34.91 6.76 -13.65
C THR A 691 33.79 7.50 -14.37
N ASP A 692 33.23 6.88 -15.40
CA ASP A 692 32.04 7.37 -16.11
C ASP A 692 30.73 7.04 -15.37
N ARG A 693 30.79 6.24 -14.29
CA ARG A 693 29.62 5.92 -13.47
C ARG A 693 29.17 7.17 -12.70
N ALA A 694 27.96 7.64 -13.01
CA ALA A 694 27.31 8.76 -12.32
C ALA A 694 26.16 8.32 -11.39
N GLU A 695 25.69 7.07 -11.47
CA GLU A 695 24.52 6.59 -10.75
C GLU A 695 24.91 5.76 -9.52
N TYR A 696 24.53 6.27 -8.35
CA TYR A 696 24.85 5.69 -7.03
C TYR A 696 23.60 5.55 -6.13
N GLY A 697 22.40 5.78 -6.68
CA GLY A 697 21.14 5.68 -5.93
C GLY A 697 21.00 6.70 -4.80
N ILE A 698 21.71 7.83 -4.87
CA ILE A 698 21.72 8.84 -3.81
C ILE A 698 20.43 9.65 -3.83
N THR A 699 19.73 9.69 -2.69
CA THR A 699 18.63 10.61 -2.43
C THR A 699 18.71 11.21 -1.03
N VAL A 700 17.98 12.29 -0.77
CA VAL A 700 17.92 12.97 0.53
C VAL A 700 16.52 12.97 1.11
N ASP A 701 16.38 12.98 2.43
CA ASP A 701 15.10 13.03 3.16
C ASP A 701 14.47 14.44 3.13
N HIS A 702 13.78 14.77 2.04
CA HIS A 702 13.07 16.06 1.89
C HIS A 702 12.03 16.31 3.00
N GLU A 703 11.38 15.25 3.48
CA GLU A 703 10.25 15.31 4.39
C GLU A 703 10.64 15.39 5.87
N SER A 704 11.93 15.20 6.18
CA SER A 704 12.43 15.02 7.55
C SER A 704 11.70 13.88 8.27
N ALA A 705 11.40 12.79 7.55
CA ALA A 705 10.69 11.62 8.05
C ALA A 705 11.65 10.53 8.59
N PHE A 706 12.84 10.44 8.00
CA PHE A 706 13.98 9.62 8.44
C PHE A 706 14.80 10.39 9.49
N THR A 707 15.47 11.46 9.07
CA THR A 707 16.35 12.25 9.94
C THR A 707 15.96 13.71 9.88
N CYS A 708 15.63 14.29 11.04
CA CYS A 708 15.40 15.72 11.14
C CYS A 708 16.68 16.43 11.62
N THR A 709 17.38 17.08 10.68
CA THR A 709 18.55 17.94 10.96
C THR A 709 18.10 19.20 11.69
N GLN A 710 18.80 19.67 12.72
CA GLN A 710 18.36 20.80 13.55
C GLN A 710 18.53 22.16 12.86
N CYS A 711 19.58 22.34 12.06
CA CYS A 711 19.93 23.64 11.51
C CYS A 711 18.80 24.18 10.63
N GLU A 712 18.27 25.35 10.98
CA GLU A 712 17.12 26.00 10.32
C GLU A 712 15.80 25.20 10.36
N ASN A 713 15.78 24.10 11.11
CA ASN A 713 14.60 23.27 11.39
C ASN A 713 14.14 23.34 12.85
N ALA A 714 14.96 23.89 13.75
CA ALA A 714 14.63 24.01 15.17
C ALA A 714 13.26 24.68 15.43
N GLU A 715 12.84 25.60 14.55
CA GLU A 715 11.54 26.28 14.64
C GLU A 715 10.36 25.39 14.24
N TRP A 716 10.60 24.30 13.51
CA TRP A 716 9.62 23.32 13.04
C TRP A 716 9.61 22.03 13.88
N MET A 717 10.60 21.82 14.74
CA MET A 717 10.65 20.68 15.66
C MET A 717 9.78 20.93 16.90
N ARG A 718 8.89 19.99 17.24
CA ARG A 718 8.08 20.01 18.48
C ARG A 718 8.03 18.62 19.10
N ASN A 719 8.09 18.56 20.43
CA ASN A 719 7.77 17.32 21.15
C ASN A 719 6.27 17.35 21.44
N ILE A 720 5.51 16.53 20.72
CA ILE A 720 4.04 16.53 20.71
C ILE A 720 3.52 15.27 21.37
N ALA A 721 2.61 15.43 22.33
CA ALA A 721 1.79 14.33 22.84
C ALA A 721 0.59 14.12 21.91
N PHE A 722 0.28 12.87 21.63
CA PHE A 722 -0.83 12.45 20.76
C PHE A 722 -1.95 11.88 21.64
N ASP A 723 -2.50 12.76 22.46
CA ASP A 723 -3.44 12.48 23.56
C ASP A 723 -4.92 12.56 23.15
N GLY A 724 -5.21 12.99 21.91
CA GLY A 724 -6.55 13.00 21.35
C GLY A 724 -7.03 11.62 20.89
N PRO A 725 -8.32 11.49 20.53
CA PRO A 725 -8.87 10.29 19.93
C PRO A 725 -8.06 9.82 18.72
N ASP A 726 -7.90 8.50 18.57
CA ASP A 726 -7.11 7.85 17.52
C ASP A 726 -5.62 8.26 17.46
N HIS A 727 -5.03 8.61 18.62
CA HIS A 727 -3.64 9.08 18.74
C HIS A 727 -3.37 10.31 17.87
N ARG A 728 -4.27 11.28 17.94
CA ARG A 728 -4.17 12.57 17.25
C ARG A 728 -3.69 13.67 18.18
N SER A 729 -3.00 14.65 17.62
CA SER A 729 -2.68 15.90 18.29
C SER A 729 -3.07 17.09 17.43
N VAL A 730 -3.57 18.15 18.05
CA VAL A 730 -3.86 19.42 17.37
C VAL A 730 -2.68 20.34 17.58
N VAL A 731 -1.96 20.67 16.51
CA VAL A 731 -0.99 21.77 16.53
C VAL A 731 -1.83 23.05 16.56
N ARG A 732 -1.71 23.84 17.63
CA ARG A 732 -2.54 25.04 17.90
C ARG A 732 -1.83 26.37 17.67
N SER A 733 -0.51 26.35 17.56
CA SER A 733 0.29 27.53 17.27
C SER A 733 1.51 27.18 16.43
N ASP A 734 1.91 28.13 15.59
CA ASP A 734 3.19 28.09 14.89
C ASP A 734 4.35 28.50 15.82
N ASN A 735 5.52 28.77 15.25
CA ASN A 735 6.66 29.40 15.87
C ASN A 735 6.25 30.58 16.79
N PRO A 736 6.49 30.47 18.11
CA PRO A 736 6.10 31.48 19.09
C PRO A 736 6.77 32.85 18.89
N LYS A 737 7.83 32.92 18.07
CA LYS A 737 8.58 34.16 17.81
C LYS A 737 7.91 35.10 16.82
N LYS A 738 6.89 34.65 16.07
CA LYS A 738 6.15 35.53 15.17
C LYS A 738 4.65 35.36 15.38
N LYS A 739 3.95 36.46 15.68
CA LYS A 739 2.49 36.52 15.92
C LYS A 739 1.72 36.36 14.60
N HIS A 740 1.81 35.20 13.96
CA HIS A 740 1.11 34.93 12.70
C HIS A 740 -0.29 34.37 12.94
N PRO A 741 -1.24 34.68 12.05
CA PRO A 741 -2.50 33.93 11.99
C PRO A 741 -2.19 32.49 11.64
N PHE A 742 -2.29 31.60 12.63
CA PHE A 742 -2.04 30.19 12.50
C PHE A 742 -3.36 29.45 12.54
N LYS A 743 -3.62 28.62 11.52
CA LYS A 743 -4.79 27.74 11.51
C LYS A 743 -4.40 26.42 12.17
N PRO A 744 -5.04 26.03 13.29
CA PRO A 744 -4.77 24.73 13.89
C PRO A 744 -5.01 23.59 12.90
N PHE A 745 -4.12 22.59 12.93
CA PHE A 745 -4.22 21.39 12.12
C PHE A 745 -3.90 20.15 12.96
N MET A 746 -4.35 18.99 12.49
CA MET A 746 -4.16 17.73 13.20
C MET A 746 -2.98 16.97 12.60
N ILE A 747 -2.18 16.36 13.47
CA ILE A 747 -1.22 15.32 13.11
C ILE A 747 -1.70 14.03 13.79
N GLN A 748 -1.69 12.94 13.04
CA GLN A 748 -2.02 11.61 13.56
C GLN A 748 -0.76 10.77 13.64
N THR A 749 -0.56 10.07 14.76
CA THR A 749 0.53 9.11 14.89
C THR A 749 0.27 7.92 13.95
N PRO A 750 1.24 7.53 13.10
CA PRO A 750 1.10 6.31 12.30
C PRO A 750 0.89 5.08 13.18
N GLY A 751 -0.02 4.18 12.81
CA GLY A 751 -0.30 2.97 13.58
C GLY A 751 0.93 2.08 13.82
N THR A 752 1.94 2.19 12.94
CA THR A 752 3.22 1.48 13.05
C THR A 752 4.08 2.03 14.19
N VAL A 753 4.04 3.34 14.43
CA VAL A 753 4.70 3.98 15.58
C VAL A 753 3.99 3.58 16.87
N VAL A 754 2.65 3.59 16.89
CA VAL A 754 1.87 3.15 18.05
C VAL A 754 2.21 1.70 18.41
N ALA A 755 2.12 0.78 17.45
CA ALA A 755 2.41 -0.64 17.66
C ALA A 755 3.85 -0.89 18.15
N ALA A 756 4.82 -0.16 17.60
CA ALA A 756 6.22 -0.31 17.98
C ALA A 756 6.49 0.19 19.41
N LEU A 757 5.88 1.33 19.80
CA LEU A 757 5.96 1.84 21.16
C LEU A 757 5.22 0.94 22.15
N THR A 758 4.06 0.40 21.77
CA THR A 758 3.32 -0.60 22.56
C THR A 758 4.22 -1.78 22.91
N ARG A 759 4.82 -2.44 21.91
CA ARG A 759 5.69 -3.60 22.11
C ARG A 759 6.89 -3.29 23.00
N LEU A 760 7.53 -2.15 22.74
CA LEU A 760 8.69 -1.71 23.49
C LEU A 760 8.35 -1.47 24.96
N TYR A 761 7.19 -0.88 25.25
CA TYR A 761 6.73 -0.63 26.62
C TYR A 761 6.29 -1.91 27.33
N GLU A 762 5.52 -2.77 26.64
CA GLU A 762 5.05 -4.05 27.16
C GLU A 762 6.20 -5.02 27.50
N GLY A 763 7.34 -4.90 26.82
CA GLY A 763 8.56 -5.63 27.14
C GLY A 763 9.27 -5.17 28.43
N THR A 764 8.81 -4.11 29.08
CA THR A 764 9.37 -3.60 30.33
C THR A 764 8.51 -3.92 31.54
N ASP A 765 9.10 -3.87 32.74
CA ASP A 765 8.33 -3.82 33.98
C ASP A 765 7.66 -2.44 34.09
N HIS A 766 6.33 -2.38 33.97
CA HIS A 766 5.56 -1.13 33.91
C HIS A 766 4.27 -1.18 34.75
N ASP A 767 3.94 -0.06 35.37
CA ASP A 767 2.80 0.05 36.30
C ASP A 767 1.60 0.81 35.69
N GLN A 768 1.84 1.61 34.65
CA GLN A 768 0.82 2.38 33.95
C GLN A 768 0.29 1.58 32.75
N PRO A 769 -1.02 1.55 32.48
CA PRO A 769 -1.54 0.89 31.28
C PRO A 769 -0.92 1.44 29.99
N THR A 770 -0.52 0.55 29.07
CA THR A 770 0.18 0.90 27.81
C THR A 770 -0.51 2.01 27.04
N ARG A 771 -1.85 1.95 26.90
CA ARG A 771 -2.63 2.98 26.21
C ARG A 771 -2.45 4.37 26.82
N GLN A 772 -2.45 4.45 28.15
CA GLN A 772 -2.30 5.71 28.87
C GLN A 772 -0.87 6.23 28.74
N TRP A 773 0.12 5.34 28.78
CA TRP A 773 1.51 5.70 28.56
C TRP A 773 1.74 6.26 27.16
N ILE A 774 1.27 5.57 26.11
CA ILE A 774 1.40 6.01 24.70
C ILE A 774 0.82 7.42 24.51
N SER A 775 -0.36 7.69 25.07
CA SER A 775 -0.98 9.03 24.97
C SER A 775 -0.18 10.12 25.71
N SER A 776 0.64 9.76 26.70
CA SER A 776 1.48 10.69 27.45
C SER A 776 2.85 10.96 26.80
N VAL A 777 3.30 10.06 25.92
CA VAL A 777 4.60 10.14 25.26
C VAL A 777 4.63 11.33 24.31
N LYS A 778 5.65 12.18 24.47
CA LYS A 778 5.90 13.30 23.55
C LYS A 778 6.90 12.89 22.50
N LEU A 779 6.47 12.84 21.24
CA LEU A 779 7.31 12.49 20.11
C LEU A 779 7.75 13.74 19.35
N GLY A 780 9.04 13.83 19.10
CA GLY A 780 9.67 14.82 18.23
C GLY A 780 9.08 14.71 16.82
N THR A 781 8.43 15.80 16.42
CA THR A 781 7.66 15.90 15.20
C THR A 781 8.09 17.14 14.44
N HIS A 782 8.30 17.00 13.13
CA HIS A 782 8.52 18.11 12.22
C HIS A 782 7.15 18.64 11.75
N ILE A 783 6.68 19.73 12.36
CA ILE A 783 5.29 20.17 12.23
C ILE A 783 4.92 20.70 10.84
N ALA A 784 5.90 21.13 10.04
CA ALA A 784 5.62 21.57 8.66
C ALA A 784 5.24 20.38 7.77
N THR A 785 5.94 19.26 7.89
CA THR A 785 5.69 18.06 7.08
C THR A 785 4.74 17.08 7.76
N GLY A 786 4.47 17.27 9.05
CA GLY A 786 3.62 16.38 9.85
C GLY A 786 4.30 15.06 10.25
N HIS A 787 5.57 14.86 9.89
CA HIS A 787 6.28 13.61 10.18
C HIS A 787 6.88 13.58 11.58
N ILE A 788 6.68 12.44 12.26
CA ILE A 788 7.40 12.08 13.49
C ILE A 788 8.72 11.45 13.08
N TYR A 789 9.83 12.17 13.19
CA TYR A 789 11.13 11.70 12.67
C TYR A 789 11.69 10.53 13.49
N THR A 790 12.40 9.62 12.82
CA THR A 790 13.04 8.47 13.49
C THR A 790 14.29 8.88 14.24
N LEU A 791 15.08 9.78 13.65
CA LEU A 791 16.35 10.26 14.18
C LEU A 791 16.34 11.79 14.29
N TYR A 792 16.85 12.29 15.41
CA TYR A 792 17.22 13.70 15.56
C TYR A 792 18.71 13.85 15.25
N HIS A 793 19.07 14.84 14.44
CA HIS A 793 20.48 15.18 14.17
C HIS A 793 20.76 16.64 14.55
N GLY A 794 21.58 16.83 15.59
CA GLY A 794 21.95 18.10 16.21
C GLY A 794 22.93 18.95 15.40
N THR A 795 22.58 19.33 14.18
CA THR A 795 23.41 20.22 13.35
C THR A 795 23.44 21.67 13.86
N CYS A 796 24.51 22.38 13.51
CA CYS A 796 24.80 23.76 13.92
C CYS A 796 25.02 23.94 15.44
N LYS A 797 24.00 24.32 16.23
CA LYS A 797 24.18 24.56 17.68
C LYS A 797 24.14 23.24 18.46
N LYS A 798 25.32 22.68 18.76
CA LYS A 798 25.48 21.37 19.42
C LYS A 798 25.43 21.41 20.96
N SER A 799 25.47 22.60 21.57
CA SER A 799 25.58 22.74 23.03
C SER A 799 24.44 22.12 23.84
N ASN A 800 23.27 21.92 23.22
CA ASN A 800 22.06 21.44 23.89
C ASN A 800 21.79 19.95 23.59
N PHE A 801 22.76 19.21 23.04
CA PHE A 801 22.55 17.82 22.62
C PHE A 801 22.13 16.91 23.78
N ILE A 802 22.77 17.03 24.94
CA ILE A 802 22.40 16.29 26.13
C ILE A 802 21.03 16.73 26.67
N ASP A 803 20.73 18.03 26.65
CA ASP A 803 19.39 18.52 27.03
C ASP A 803 18.31 17.88 26.13
N ARG A 804 18.59 17.77 24.82
CA ARG A 804 17.69 17.09 23.87
C ARG A 804 17.51 15.61 24.18
N TYR A 805 18.59 14.92 24.58
CA TYR A 805 18.50 13.54 25.03
C TYR A 805 17.64 13.41 26.29
N THR A 806 17.82 14.28 27.29
CA THR A 806 17.01 14.27 28.51
C THR A 806 15.54 14.63 28.28
N ASP A 807 15.24 15.38 27.21
CA ASP A 807 13.89 15.70 26.75
C ASP A 807 13.21 14.56 25.98
N LEU A 808 13.94 13.50 25.59
CA LEU A 808 13.35 12.34 24.91
C LEU A 808 12.46 11.55 25.86
N TRP A 809 11.36 11.03 25.31
CA TRP A 809 10.42 10.19 26.03
C TRP A 809 11.05 8.93 26.65
N LEU A 810 12.14 8.44 26.07
CA LEU A 810 12.85 7.25 26.53
C LEU A 810 13.75 7.50 27.74
N TYR A 811 14.19 8.75 27.98
CA TYR A 811 15.17 9.04 29.02
C TYR A 811 14.72 8.62 30.43
N PRO A 812 13.48 8.93 30.88
CA PRO A 812 12.98 8.51 32.19
C PRO A 812 12.91 7.00 32.40
N MET A 813 12.94 6.21 31.32
CA MET A 813 12.83 4.76 31.35
C MET A 813 14.02 4.05 30.71
N ALA A 814 15.09 4.78 30.39
CA ALA A 814 16.21 4.28 29.59
C ALA A 814 16.79 2.98 30.19
N ARG A 815 16.97 2.91 31.51
CA ARG A 815 17.48 1.69 32.17
C ARG A 815 16.52 0.51 32.08
N ARG A 816 15.19 0.71 32.15
CA ARG A 816 14.20 -0.36 31.97
C ARG A 816 14.19 -0.86 30.52
N LEU A 817 14.23 0.07 29.57
CA LEU A 817 14.29 -0.22 28.14
C LEU A 817 15.56 -0.97 27.74
N LEU A 818 16.73 -0.57 28.26
CA LEU A 818 17.98 -1.27 28.02
C LEU A 818 17.94 -2.71 28.54
N LYS A 819 17.37 -2.95 29.72
CA LYS A 819 17.19 -4.31 30.27
C LYS A 819 16.28 -5.16 29.38
N ALA A 820 15.14 -4.61 28.96
CA ALA A 820 14.20 -5.29 28.08
C ALA A 820 14.83 -5.60 26.71
N ALA A 821 15.48 -4.61 26.09
CA ALA A 821 16.18 -4.78 24.82
C ALA A 821 17.33 -5.79 24.91
N SER A 822 18.07 -5.81 26.02
CA SER A 822 19.13 -6.80 26.24
C SER A 822 18.57 -8.22 26.32
N LYS A 823 17.48 -8.45 27.07
CA LYS A 823 16.81 -9.76 27.14
C LYS A 823 16.32 -10.22 25.78
N ALA A 824 15.68 -9.32 25.02
CA ALA A 824 15.20 -9.62 23.68
C ALA A 824 16.35 -9.99 22.71
N MET A 825 17.50 -9.31 22.83
CA MET A 825 18.69 -9.61 22.05
C MET A 825 19.34 -10.95 22.45
N GLU A 826 19.36 -11.29 23.74
CA GLU A 826 19.78 -12.61 24.25
C GLU A 826 18.88 -13.72 23.70
N ALA A 827 17.57 -13.48 23.64
CA ALA A 827 16.58 -14.37 23.04
C ALA A 827 16.62 -14.42 21.50
N LYS A 828 17.48 -13.62 20.86
CA LYS A 828 17.61 -13.49 19.41
C LYS A 828 16.28 -13.15 18.71
N GLU A 829 15.44 -12.36 19.36
CA GLU A 829 14.18 -11.88 18.78
C GLU A 829 14.43 -11.07 17.50
N THR A 830 13.45 -11.11 16.58
CA THR A 830 13.46 -10.26 15.39
C THR A 830 13.31 -8.78 15.79
N LEU A 831 13.80 -7.88 14.92
CA LEU A 831 13.67 -6.43 15.10
C LEU A 831 12.22 -5.96 14.85
N SER A 832 11.45 -6.72 14.07
CA SER A 832 10.04 -6.49 13.77
C SER A 832 9.25 -7.80 13.92
N GLU A 833 8.01 -7.69 14.41
CA GLU A 833 7.10 -8.84 14.55
C GLU A 833 6.61 -9.35 13.18
N ARG A 834 6.30 -8.41 12.29
CA ARG A 834 5.91 -8.69 10.91
C ARG A 834 7.09 -8.57 9.96
N THR A 835 6.90 -9.09 8.75
CA THR A 835 7.82 -8.83 7.65
C THR A 835 7.73 -7.36 7.21
N ILE A 836 8.87 -6.81 6.82
CA ILE A 836 8.99 -5.49 6.18
C ILE A 836 9.73 -5.71 4.87
N ASP A 837 9.13 -5.26 3.77
CA ASP A 837 9.62 -5.54 2.41
C ASP A 837 9.79 -7.05 2.14
N GLY A 838 8.83 -7.86 2.62
CA GLY A 838 8.85 -9.32 2.46
C GLY A 838 9.89 -10.06 3.31
N ARG A 839 10.62 -9.37 4.19
CA ARG A 839 11.74 -9.92 4.97
C ARG A 839 11.52 -9.85 6.48
N HIS A 840 12.04 -10.83 7.20
CA HIS A 840 12.27 -10.71 8.65
C HIS A 840 13.58 -9.97 8.89
N TRP A 841 13.54 -8.95 9.74
CA TRP A 841 14.72 -8.16 10.06
C TRP A 841 15.30 -8.61 11.39
N VAL A 842 16.60 -8.91 11.39
CA VAL A 842 17.33 -9.33 12.59
C VAL A 842 18.55 -8.44 12.82
N SER A 843 19.11 -8.49 14.03
CA SER A 843 20.35 -7.78 14.34
C SER A 843 21.51 -8.36 13.54
N SER A 844 22.41 -7.50 13.04
CA SER A 844 23.65 -7.96 12.40
C SER A 844 24.67 -8.53 13.38
N ARG A 845 24.52 -8.18 14.67
CA ARG A 845 25.44 -8.52 15.76
C ARG A 845 24.66 -9.07 16.94
N TYR A 846 25.21 -10.10 17.58
CA TYR A 846 24.67 -10.69 18.81
C TYR A 846 25.71 -10.64 19.91
N TYR A 847 25.32 -10.92 21.16
CA TYR A 847 26.26 -11.03 22.25
C TYR A 847 27.22 -12.22 22.04
N PRO A 848 28.48 -12.12 22.48
CA PRO A 848 29.42 -13.24 22.44
C PRO A 848 28.88 -14.45 23.20
N GLU A 849 29.22 -15.68 22.79
CA GLU A 849 28.88 -16.88 23.54
C GLU A 849 29.73 -16.94 24.83
N ASN A 850 29.10 -16.66 25.97
CA ASN A 850 29.71 -16.83 27.28
C ASN A 850 28.61 -17.20 28.29
N GLU A 851 28.54 -18.48 28.67
CA GLU A 851 27.42 -19.07 29.40
C GLU A 851 27.19 -18.45 30.81
N ASP A 852 28.18 -17.72 31.35
CA ASP A 852 28.16 -17.20 32.72
C ASP A 852 27.90 -15.67 32.84
N ARG A 853 27.63 -14.94 31.75
CA ARG A 853 27.39 -13.48 31.79
C ARG A 853 26.01 -13.08 31.27
N SER A 854 25.18 -12.51 32.15
CA SER A 854 24.07 -11.65 31.73
C SER A 854 24.62 -10.31 31.25
N TYR A 855 24.24 -9.88 30.05
CA TYR A 855 24.72 -8.62 29.46
C TYR A 855 23.97 -7.39 29.98
N GLY A 856 22.90 -7.61 30.75
CA GLY A 856 22.22 -6.64 31.62
C GLY A 856 21.63 -5.42 30.91
N LEU A 857 22.48 -4.51 30.47
CA LEU A 857 22.13 -3.26 29.78
C LEU A 857 22.60 -3.23 28.32
N GLY A 858 23.12 -4.36 27.82
CA GLY A 858 23.71 -4.49 26.50
C GLY A 858 25.12 -3.91 26.39
N GLY A 859 25.50 -3.50 25.18
CA GLY A 859 26.87 -3.03 24.90
C GLY A 859 27.07 -2.64 23.45
N VAL A 860 28.33 -2.54 23.05
CA VAL A 860 28.74 -2.13 21.71
C VAL A 860 29.87 -3.01 21.19
N TYR A 861 29.99 -3.10 19.87
CA TYR A 861 31.21 -3.59 19.24
C TYR A 861 32.14 -2.42 18.92
N THR A 862 33.46 -2.66 18.98
CA THR A 862 34.49 -1.70 18.55
C THR A 862 35.43 -2.36 17.56
N ASP A 863 35.87 -1.62 16.55
CA ASP A 863 36.80 -2.10 15.52
C ASP A 863 38.26 -1.84 15.91
N SER A 864 38.67 -2.45 17.03
CA SER A 864 40.04 -2.37 17.56
C SER A 864 41.07 -3.00 16.62
N GLN A 865 42.36 -2.66 16.78
CA GLN A 865 43.44 -3.21 15.94
C GLN A 865 43.56 -4.74 16.01
N ASP A 866 43.08 -5.37 17.08
CA ASP A 866 43.14 -6.82 17.32
C ASP A 866 41.86 -7.57 16.87
N GLY A 867 40.90 -6.85 16.26
CA GLY A 867 39.62 -7.39 15.78
C GLY A 867 38.40 -6.80 16.49
N ASP A 868 37.21 -7.20 16.02
CA ASP A 868 35.93 -6.78 16.58
C ASP A 868 35.82 -7.21 18.05
N THR A 869 35.78 -6.24 18.97
CA THR A 869 35.70 -6.51 20.41
C THR A 869 34.36 -6.00 20.95
N PHE A 870 33.63 -6.87 21.66
CA PHE A 870 32.41 -6.48 22.38
C PHE A 870 32.76 -5.87 23.74
N SER A 871 32.22 -4.69 24.02
CA SER A 871 32.34 -4.00 25.31
C SER A 871 30.95 -3.81 25.93
N PRO A 872 30.70 -4.35 27.15
CA PRO A 872 29.47 -4.07 27.88
C PRO A 872 29.26 -2.57 28.10
N LEU A 873 28.02 -2.12 28.09
CA LEU A 873 27.68 -0.70 28.27
C LEU A 873 28.16 -0.15 29.62
N THR A 874 28.16 -0.99 30.66
CA THR A 874 28.66 -0.68 32.01
C THR A 874 30.16 -0.41 32.05
N GLU A 875 30.91 -0.88 31.07
CA GLU A 875 32.34 -0.61 30.91
C GLU A 875 32.56 0.56 29.94
N PHE A 876 31.97 0.48 28.75
CA PHE A 876 32.16 1.47 27.69
C PHE A 876 31.67 2.88 28.10
N CYS A 877 30.54 2.95 28.80
CA CYS A 877 29.90 4.19 29.26
C CYS A 877 30.01 4.40 30.78
N LYS A 878 30.95 3.73 31.46
CA LYS A 878 31.07 3.70 32.93
C LYS A 878 30.93 5.06 33.60
N SER A 879 31.58 6.11 33.05
CA SER A 879 31.59 7.46 33.64
C SER A 879 30.30 8.25 33.45
N TYR A 880 29.37 7.78 32.62
CA TYR A 880 28.19 8.53 32.19
C TYR A 880 26.88 7.75 32.37
N LEU A 881 26.95 6.44 32.62
CA LEU A 881 25.79 5.56 32.56
C LEU A 881 24.71 5.89 33.60
N ASP A 882 25.09 6.19 34.84
CA ASP A 882 24.12 6.52 35.89
C ASP A 882 23.42 7.87 35.65
N GLU A 883 24.10 8.79 34.96
CA GLU A 883 23.51 10.07 34.56
C GLU A 883 22.56 9.89 33.35
N LEU A 884 22.98 9.10 32.36
CA LEU A 884 22.25 8.97 31.09
C LEU A 884 21.13 7.92 31.15
N ALA A 885 21.23 6.93 32.03
CA ALA A 885 20.23 5.90 32.27
C ALA A 885 20.09 5.67 33.78
N PRO A 886 19.44 6.62 34.49
CA PRO A 886 19.31 6.54 35.94
C PRO A 886 18.50 5.31 36.38
N GLU A 887 18.72 4.85 37.61
CA GLU A 887 17.85 3.83 38.21
C GLU A 887 16.44 4.38 38.39
N PRO A 888 15.39 3.52 38.28
CA PRO A 888 14.04 3.94 38.58
C PRO A 888 13.96 4.52 39.99
N ALA A 889 13.22 5.63 40.15
CA ALA A 889 12.86 6.08 41.49
C ALA A 889 12.07 4.97 42.20
N ALA A 890 12.49 4.64 43.43
CA ALA A 890 11.90 3.58 44.25
C ALA A 890 10.45 3.86 44.65
#